data_AF-A0A1W1BG56-F1
#
_entry.id   AF-A0A1W1BG56-F1
#
_cell.length_a   1.000
_cell.length_b   1.000
_cell.length_c   1.000
_cell.angle_alpha   90.00
_cell.angle_beta   90.00
_cell.angle_gamma   90.00
#
_symmetry.space_group_name_H-M   'P 1'
#
loop_
_entity.id
_entity.type
_entity.pdbx_description
1 polymer ?
#
loop_
_entity_poly.entity_id
_entity_poly.type
_entity_poly.pdbx_seq_one_letter_code
_entity_poly.pdbx_strand_id
1 'polypeptide(L)'
;MRKILPLSVTLSSLLLSQTVTSIEYKGLLHLSKDVATEISGIHVGDEFDINKIDESLKNFYKQGYFTDIWISTTESGGLVYNFKEKSTISKLEMNGYSSDDEQEALFAEIGLKKGDLYDIEKVEKAKKRLIKKIESEGYYDTVVEVNAEPKTDSIALSFDVNKGEKVYIQNISFTGAEHIDADELEDALANQEEDTLGWLPGLNNGVAHMNQLGYDSFRAKDVYMKNGYLDATVSEPLMRVDSGSYLADVSYQVNEGEQYRINSIQIVGLVDGLDKDEILDELRLIKGKVFNVDKLRKDMAYIQEQVANLGYAYAKVAPNFNKNERDKTVDIQFSIRAGNKVTINDVIISGNYSTKDRVIRRDIFLAPGDLFSLTDLKDSKSALGRRGYFEKIDIEQQRVDESSINLLVKVKETATGSIQAGGGYGSYQGFMLNASLSDRNILGSGMSASLGFDLSKVSTNYSFSINNPRVWDSEYSLGMSIYKNEYEYSTYKHNTFGGSANIGKQLTRNLYGSLGYSYSENDIDANETSTSRISSVFSNEDLNYAKSTVSVGLSYDSTDDFFVPREGIILGGNIAYSGVGGDEEFMAYSAKFGAYYGVEDYINYDLIFRYKLRAKWLQDKGHISGPEKLFLGGVSSVRGYEPYSIAPSEFGKNDDGETTRKYLGGMKSVVNTVEASIPLSTAAKMRLAFFADYGMIGEDNFDEIKRAGYGISLEWYSPMGPINLVFARAKNPGVLDRTSKFEFTMGRKF
;
A
#
# COMPACT_ATOMS: atom_id res chain seq x y z
N MET A 1 71.69 -71.10 -61.08
CA MET A 1 71.77 -70.28 -62.31
C MET A 1 70.40 -69.65 -62.58
N ARG A 2 70.38 -68.31 -62.75
CA ARG A 2 69.43 -67.45 -63.51
C ARG A 2 67.91 -67.63 -63.30
N LYS A 3 67.24 -66.66 -62.64
CA LYS A 3 66.47 -65.48 -63.17
C LYS A 3 65.14 -65.92 -63.85
N ILE A 4 63.94 -65.39 -63.57
CA ILE A 4 63.44 -64.01 -63.82
C ILE A 4 62.05 -63.82 -63.10
N LEU A 5 61.87 -62.69 -62.40
CA LEU A 5 60.61 -61.90 -62.19
C LEU A 5 60.54 -60.82 -63.31
N PRO A 6 59.45 -60.05 -63.59
CA PRO A 6 58.11 -59.92 -62.94
C PRO A 6 56.89 -59.65 -63.90
N LEU A 7 55.64 -59.68 -63.40
CA LEU A 7 54.51 -58.79 -63.79
C LEU A 7 53.33 -59.04 -62.81
N SER A 8 53.05 -58.21 -61.79
CA SER A 8 52.32 -56.93 -61.78
C SER A 8 50.78 -57.03 -61.92
N VAL A 9 50.09 -56.68 -60.81
CA VAL A 9 48.88 -55.81 -60.73
C VAL A 9 47.61 -56.41 -61.39
N THR A 10 46.62 -56.94 -60.67
CA THR A 10 45.58 -56.23 -59.90
C THR A 10 44.75 -57.26 -59.11
N LEU A 11 44.66 -57.19 -57.78
CA LEU A 11 43.44 -57.55 -57.01
C LEU A 11 43.68 -57.29 -55.51
N SER A 12 43.87 -56.03 -55.15
CA SER A 12 43.82 -55.59 -53.75
C SER A 12 43.12 -54.25 -53.71
N SER A 13 41.81 -54.27 -53.99
CA SER A 13 40.82 -53.25 -53.60
C SER A 13 39.47 -53.55 -54.27
N LEU A 14 38.81 -54.61 -53.83
CA LEU A 14 37.35 -54.63 -53.79
C LEU A 14 36.97 -54.81 -52.33
N LEU A 15 37.37 -53.83 -51.50
CA LEU A 15 36.50 -53.42 -50.42
C LEU A 15 35.30 -52.83 -51.15
N LEU A 16 34.23 -53.61 -51.25
CA LEU A 16 32.91 -53.06 -51.55
C LEU A 16 32.67 -52.00 -50.48
N SER A 17 32.83 -50.72 -50.86
CA SER A 17 32.29 -49.60 -50.09
C SER A 17 30.79 -49.85 -50.04
N GLN A 18 30.31 -50.38 -48.91
CA GLN A 18 28.89 -50.66 -48.71
C GLN A 18 28.23 -49.29 -48.59
N THR A 19 27.46 -48.89 -49.61
CA THR A 19 26.74 -47.62 -49.59
C THR A 19 25.39 -47.81 -48.91
N VAL A 20 24.93 -46.79 -48.18
CA VAL A 20 23.61 -46.80 -47.51
C VAL A 20 22.51 -46.88 -48.57
N THR A 21 21.77 -47.99 -48.63
CA THR A 21 20.77 -48.25 -49.69
C THR A 21 19.39 -47.67 -49.38
N SER A 22 19.05 -47.48 -48.11
CA SER A 22 17.83 -46.81 -47.66
C SER A 22 17.98 -46.30 -46.22
N ILE A 23 17.19 -45.30 -45.85
CA ILE A 23 17.09 -44.81 -44.46
C ILE A 23 15.62 -44.81 -44.05
N GLU A 24 15.32 -45.46 -42.93
CA GLU A 24 13.98 -45.53 -42.37
C GLU A 24 13.98 -45.02 -40.92
N TYR A 25 13.01 -44.19 -40.56
CA TYR A 25 12.83 -43.68 -39.20
C TYR A 25 11.54 -44.25 -38.60
N LYS A 26 11.65 -44.94 -37.46
CA LYS A 26 10.54 -45.57 -36.73
C LYS A 26 10.44 -45.02 -35.32
N GLY A 27 9.22 -44.72 -34.87
CA GLY A 27 8.97 -44.19 -33.51
C GLY A 27 9.10 -42.68 -33.37
N LEU A 28 9.14 -41.93 -34.49
CA LEU A 28 9.00 -40.47 -34.47
C LEU A 28 7.53 -40.07 -34.29
N LEU A 29 7.24 -39.19 -33.34
CA LEU A 29 5.93 -38.59 -33.09
C LEU A 29 5.96 -37.07 -33.32
N HIS A 30 7.04 -36.39 -32.93
CA HIS A 30 7.13 -34.92 -32.99
C HIS A 30 8.03 -34.38 -34.12
N LEU A 31 8.75 -35.24 -34.85
CA LEU A 31 9.65 -34.86 -35.95
C LEU A 31 9.22 -35.49 -37.28
N SER A 32 9.26 -34.71 -38.37
CA SER A 32 9.03 -35.25 -39.71
C SER A 32 10.26 -36.01 -40.21
N LYS A 33 10.05 -36.94 -41.15
CA LYS A 33 11.11 -37.76 -41.73
C LYS A 33 12.18 -36.91 -42.44
N ASP A 34 11.78 -35.84 -43.10
CA ASP A 34 12.70 -34.95 -43.81
C ASP A 34 13.61 -34.20 -42.83
N VAL A 35 13.04 -33.68 -41.73
CA VAL A 35 13.80 -33.03 -40.67
C VAL A 35 14.74 -34.02 -39.97
N ALA A 36 14.28 -35.24 -39.72
CA ALA A 36 15.13 -36.29 -39.16
C ALA A 36 16.31 -36.63 -40.10
N THR A 37 16.09 -36.62 -41.42
CA THR A 37 17.14 -36.86 -42.41
C THR A 37 18.22 -35.78 -42.36
N GLU A 38 17.83 -34.50 -42.30
CA GLU A 38 18.77 -33.39 -42.16
C GLU A 38 19.55 -33.44 -40.84
N ILE A 39 18.88 -33.75 -39.73
CA ILE A 39 19.54 -33.89 -38.41
C ILE A 39 20.53 -35.05 -38.40
N SER A 40 20.22 -36.14 -39.10
CA SER A 40 21.11 -37.29 -39.20
C SER A 40 22.41 -36.96 -39.93
N GLY A 41 22.38 -36.03 -40.89
CA GLY A 41 23.52 -35.73 -41.77
C GLY A 41 23.93 -36.89 -42.69
N ILE A 42 23.10 -37.94 -42.83
CA ILE A 42 23.34 -39.11 -43.68
C ILE A 42 22.28 -39.19 -44.76
N HIS A 43 22.71 -39.37 -46.00
CA HIS A 43 21.86 -39.48 -47.17
C HIS A 43 21.96 -40.87 -47.82
N VAL A 44 20.90 -41.27 -48.51
CA VAL A 44 20.90 -42.49 -49.32
C VAL A 44 21.97 -42.35 -50.41
N GLY A 45 22.90 -43.31 -50.47
CA GLY A 45 24.07 -43.28 -51.36
C GLY A 45 25.39 -42.91 -50.68
N ASP A 46 25.37 -42.43 -49.43
CA ASP A 46 26.60 -42.18 -48.66
C ASP A 46 27.37 -43.49 -48.35
N GLU A 47 28.68 -43.39 -48.19
CA GLU A 47 29.51 -44.51 -47.71
C GLU A 47 29.14 -44.86 -46.27
N PHE A 48 29.04 -46.17 -45.97
CA PHE A 48 28.77 -46.63 -44.61
C PHE A 48 29.97 -46.34 -43.70
N ASP A 49 29.86 -45.29 -42.88
CA ASP A 49 30.86 -44.85 -41.92
C ASP A 49 30.28 -44.82 -40.50
N ILE A 50 30.85 -45.64 -39.62
CA ILE A 50 30.44 -45.76 -38.22
C ILE A 50 30.59 -44.43 -37.47
N ASN A 51 31.59 -43.60 -37.82
CA ASN A 51 31.79 -42.31 -37.15
C ASN A 51 30.67 -41.32 -37.51
N LYS A 52 30.22 -41.31 -38.76
CA LYS A 52 29.07 -40.49 -39.20
C LYS A 52 27.77 -40.96 -38.54
N ILE A 53 27.62 -42.28 -38.35
CA ILE A 53 26.47 -42.86 -37.66
C ILE A 53 26.48 -42.51 -36.15
N ASP A 54 27.65 -42.50 -35.50
CA ASP A 54 27.74 -42.04 -34.10
C ASP A 54 27.47 -40.53 -33.97
N GLU A 55 27.94 -39.73 -34.94
CA GLU A 55 27.65 -38.30 -35.00
C GLU A 55 26.16 -38.03 -35.23
N SER A 56 25.49 -38.81 -36.08
CA SER A 56 24.04 -38.70 -36.31
C SER A 56 23.25 -38.97 -35.02
N LEU A 57 23.61 -40.01 -34.27
CA LEU A 57 23.03 -40.32 -32.95
C LEU A 57 23.22 -39.15 -31.98
N LYS A 58 24.44 -38.60 -31.89
CA LYS A 58 24.71 -37.42 -31.05
C LYS A 58 23.88 -36.21 -31.47
N ASN A 59 23.68 -35.99 -32.76
CA ASN A 59 22.87 -34.90 -33.28
C ASN A 59 21.39 -35.05 -32.94
N PHE A 60 20.86 -36.29 -32.94
CA PHE A 60 19.51 -36.56 -32.46
C PHE A 60 19.36 -36.38 -30.94
N TYR A 61 20.31 -36.88 -30.13
CA TYR A 61 20.28 -36.68 -28.68
C TYR A 61 20.36 -35.20 -28.29
N LYS A 62 21.12 -34.38 -29.03
CA LYS A 62 21.19 -32.92 -28.84
C LYS A 62 19.84 -32.21 -29.01
N GLN A 63 18.90 -32.80 -29.75
CA GLN A 63 17.55 -32.22 -29.89
C GLN A 63 16.71 -32.37 -28.62
N GLY A 64 17.07 -33.30 -27.72
CA GLY A 64 16.42 -33.47 -26.42
C GLY A 64 15.07 -34.19 -26.44
N TYR A 65 14.58 -34.62 -27.61
CA TYR A 65 13.27 -35.29 -27.77
C TYR A 65 13.25 -36.77 -27.38
N PHE A 66 14.41 -37.42 -27.31
CA PHE A 66 14.49 -38.88 -27.26
C PHE A 66 15.01 -39.39 -25.91
N THR A 67 14.43 -40.49 -25.43
CA THR A 67 14.92 -41.27 -24.29
C THR A 67 15.97 -42.29 -24.74
N ASP A 68 15.76 -42.91 -25.89
CA ASP A 68 16.67 -43.89 -26.47
C ASP A 68 16.62 -43.85 -28.00
N ILE A 69 17.76 -44.11 -28.63
CA ILE A 69 17.91 -44.14 -30.08
C ILE A 69 18.85 -45.28 -30.42
N TRP A 70 18.38 -46.24 -31.22
CA TRP A 70 19.21 -47.32 -31.71
C TRP A 70 19.01 -47.57 -33.19
N ILE A 71 20.06 -48.01 -33.84
CA ILE A 71 20.09 -48.22 -35.28
C ILE A 71 20.16 -49.71 -35.57
N SER A 72 19.36 -50.17 -36.51
CA SER A 72 19.39 -51.55 -37.02
C SER A 72 19.68 -51.52 -38.51
N THR A 73 20.52 -52.43 -38.99
CA THR A 73 20.84 -52.56 -40.41
C THR A 73 19.95 -53.61 -41.07
N THR A 74 19.42 -53.34 -42.26
CA THR A 74 18.74 -54.35 -43.07
C THR A 74 19.74 -55.23 -43.81
N GLU A 75 19.34 -56.45 -44.18
CA GLU A 75 20.19 -57.40 -44.95
C GLU A 75 20.67 -56.84 -46.30
N SER A 76 19.99 -55.80 -46.82
CA SER A 76 20.31 -55.10 -48.07
C SER A 76 21.16 -53.82 -47.89
N GLY A 77 21.67 -53.53 -46.69
CA GLY A 77 22.52 -52.35 -46.43
C GLY A 77 21.78 -51.04 -46.14
N GLY A 78 20.52 -51.11 -45.69
CA GLY A 78 19.73 -49.96 -45.25
C GLY A 78 19.85 -49.70 -43.75
N LEU A 79 19.70 -48.44 -43.32
CA LEU A 79 19.74 -48.00 -41.93
C LEU A 79 18.32 -47.76 -41.40
N VAL A 80 17.95 -48.41 -40.31
CA VAL A 80 16.67 -48.20 -39.61
C VAL A 80 16.96 -47.55 -38.27
N TYR A 81 16.63 -46.27 -38.13
CA TYR A 81 16.67 -45.55 -36.86
C TYR A 81 15.38 -45.80 -36.10
N ASN A 82 15.52 -46.38 -34.90
CA ASN A 82 14.41 -46.57 -33.99
C ASN A 82 14.55 -45.56 -32.86
N PHE A 83 13.49 -44.78 -32.65
CA PHE A 83 13.42 -43.77 -31.61
C PHE A 83 12.43 -44.18 -30.54
N LYS A 84 12.79 -43.88 -29.30
CA LYS A 84 11.85 -43.84 -28.19
C LYS A 84 11.77 -42.41 -27.70
N GLU A 85 10.75 -41.68 -28.14
CA GLU A 85 10.53 -40.29 -27.73
C GLU A 85 10.21 -40.15 -26.23
N LYS A 86 10.56 -39.00 -25.66
CA LYS A 86 10.17 -38.62 -24.29
C LYS A 86 8.65 -38.40 -24.25
N SER A 87 8.01 -38.92 -23.21
CA SER A 87 6.59 -38.66 -22.96
C SER A 87 6.36 -37.18 -22.66
N THR A 88 5.22 -36.65 -23.09
CA THR A 88 4.80 -35.29 -22.73
C THR A 88 4.13 -35.28 -21.36
N ILE A 89 4.26 -34.17 -20.63
CA ILE A 89 3.58 -33.97 -19.34
C ILE A 89 2.13 -33.58 -19.62
N SER A 90 1.17 -34.47 -19.37
CA SER A 90 -0.25 -34.25 -19.63
C SER A 90 -0.99 -33.58 -18.46
N LYS A 91 -0.52 -33.78 -17.23
CA LYS A 91 -1.07 -33.18 -16.01
C LYS A 91 0.07 -32.84 -15.04
N LEU A 92 -0.04 -31.68 -14.40
CA LEU A 92 0.74 -31.26 -13.25
C LEU A 92 -0.25 -31.01 -12.12
N GLU A 93 0.03 -31.55 -10.94
CA GLU A 93 -0.82 -31.42 -9.76
C GLU A 93 0.07 -31.24 -8.52
N MET A 94 -0.32 -30.36 -7.61
CA MET A 94 0.43 -30.11 -6.38
C MET A 94 -0.48 -30.23 -5.16
N ASN A 95 -0.19 -31.21 -4.31
CA ASN A 95 -0.97 -31.47 -3.11
C ASN A 95 -0.26 -30.87 -1.89
N GLY A 96 -1.02 -30.24 -0.99
CA GLY A 96 -0.52 -29.76 0.30
C GLY A 96 0.14 -28.38 0.32
N TYR A 97 0.26 -27.69 -0.84
CA TYR A 97 0.87 -26.35 -0.89
C TYR A 97 0.09 -25.27 -1.66
N SER A 98 -0.52 -25.59 -2.80
CA SER A 98 -1.18 -24.62 -3.68
C SER A 98 -2.63 -25.01 -3.97
N SER A 99 -3.54 -24.04 -4.03
CA SER A 99 -4.90 -24.25 -4.58
C SER A 99 -4.86 -24.47 -6.09
N ASP A 100 -5.86 -25.17 -6.62
CA ASP A 100 -5.92 -25.59 -8.04
C ASP A 100 -5.72 -24.43 -9.03
N ASP A 101 -6.27 -23.24 -8.73
CA ASP A 101 -6.17 -22.05 -9.58
C ASP A 101 -4.76 -21.44 -9.64
N GLU A 102 -3.91 -21.71 -8.65
CA GLU A 102 -2.56 -21.12 -8.53
C GLU A 102 -1.45 -22.07 -9.00
N GLN A 103 -1.75 -23.37 -9.13
CA GLN A 103 -0.76 -24.40 -9.42
C GLN A 103 -0.05 -24.17 -10.75
N GLU A 104 -0.77 -23.76 -11.81
CA GLU A 104 -0.16 -23.56 -13.14
C GLU A 104 0.90 -22.44 -13.13
N ALA A 105 0.62 -21.33 -12.45
CA ALA A 105 1.57 -20.23 -12.29
C ALA A 105 2.78 -20.67 -11.46
N LEU A 106 2.54 -21.40 -10.35
CA LEU A 106 3.60 -21.90 -9.49
C LEU A 106 4.51 -22.91 -10.20
N PHE A 107 3.95 -23.84 -10.97
CA PHE A 107 4.72 -24.77 -11.79
C PHE A 107 5.57 -24.02 -12.82
N ALA A 108 4.98 -23.01 -13.48
CA ALA A 108 5.71 -22.19 -14.44
C ALA A 108 6.89 -21.44 -13.79
N GLU A 109 6.73 -20.94 -12.56
CA GLU A 109 7.78 -20.28 -11.78
C GLU A 109 8.95 -21.22 -11.44
N ILE A 110 8.65 -22.47 -11.04
CA ILE A 110 9.69 -23.48 -10.78
C ILE A 110 10.26 -24.11 -12.06
N GLY A 111 9.70 -23.77 -13.22
CA GLY A 111 10.22 -24.13 -14.54
C GLY A 111 9.66 -25.42 -15.14
N LEU A 112 8.45 -25.83 -14.74
CA LEU A 112 7.68 -26.92 -15.35
C LEU A 112 6.37 -26.39 -15.92
N LYS A 113 5.97 -26.86 -17.10
CA LYS A 113 4.69 -26.51 -17.71
C LYS A 113 4.01 -27.75 -18.28
N LYS A 114 2.68 -27.73 -18.30
CA LYS A 114 1.89 -28.73 -19.03
C LYS A 114 2.28 -28.71 -20.51
N GLY A 115 2.47 -29.88 -21.10
CA GLY A 115 2.95 -30.04 -22.47
C GLY A 115 4.48 -30.10 -22.62
N ASP A 116 5.25 -29.81 -21.58
CA ASP A 116 6.70 -30.03 -21.60
C ASP A 116 7.05 -31.52 -21.80
N LEU A 117 8.20 -31.81 -22.40
CA LEU A 117 8.75 -33.16 -22.44
C LEU A 117 9.22 -33.56 -21.04
N TYR A 118 8.88 -34.79 -20.63
CA TYR A 118 9.28 -35.34 -19.35
C TYR A 118 10.78 -35.61 -19.32
N ASP A 119 11.45 -34.97 -18.37
CA ASP A 119 12.89 -35.13 -18.13
C ASP A 119 13.13 -35.14 -16.62
N ILE A 120 13.76 -36.22 -16.13
CA ILE A 120 14.01 -36.45 -14.70
C ILE A 120 14.83 -35.30 -14.09
N GLU A 121 15.84 -34.79 -14.81
CA GLU A 121 16.66 -33.69 -14.29
C GLU A 121 15.87 -32.39 -14.17
N LYS A 122 14.96 -32.14 -15.13
CA LYS A 122 14.09 -30.95 -15.11
C LYS A 122 13.12 -31.03 -13.94
N VAL A 123 12.55 -32.21 -13.68
CA VAL A 123 11.65 -32.45 -12.56
C VAL A 123 12.37 -32.31 -11.21
N GLU A 124 13.57 -32.86 -11.07
CA GLU A 124 14.39 -32.71 -9.87
C GLU A 124 14.81 -31.26 -9.61
N LYS A 125 15.15 -30.49 -10.66
CA LYS A 125 15.42 -29.05 -10.54
C LYS A 125 14.18 -28.29 -10.07
N ALA A 126 13.01 -28.61 -10.60
CA ALA A 126 11.75 -27.98 -10.20
C ALA A 126 11.40 -28.33 -8.74
N LYS A 127 11.54 -29.59 -8.32
CA LYS A 127 11.41 -30.03 -6.92
C LYS A 127 12.31 -29.22 -5.98
N LYS A 128 13.60 -29.08 -6.32
CA LYS A 128 14.55 -28.28 -5.51
C LYS A 128 14.18 -26.80 -5.44
N ARG A 129 13.66 -26.24 -6.53
CA ARG A 129 13.17 -24.83 -6.55
C ARG A 129 11.93 -24.66 -5.69
N LEU A 130 11.02 -25.63 -5.70
CA LEU A 130 9.82 -25.64 -4.86
C LEU A 130 10.20 -25.72 -3.38
N ILE A 131 11.10 -26.64 -3.00
CA ILE A 131 11.62 -26.73 -1.62
C ILE A 131 12.22 -25.39 -1.19
N LYS A 132 13.12 -24.79 -1.99
CA LYS A 132 13.71 -23.48 -1.68
C LYS A 132 12.69 -22.35 -1.54
N LYS A 133 11.61 -22.39 -2.33
CA LYS A 133 10.52 -21.42 -2.24
C LYS A 133 9.77 -21.57 -0.92
N ILE A 134 9.43 -22.79 -0.53
CA ILE A 134 8.76 -23.08 0.75
C ILE A 134 9.67 -22.71 1.93
N GLU A 135 10.96 -23.05 1.84
CA GLU A 135 11.99 -22.62 2.81
C GLU A 135 12.09 -21.09 2.91
N SER A 136 11.91 -20.38 1.80
CA SER A 136 11.91 -18.92 1.80
C SER A 136 10.71 -18.29 2.53
N GLU A 137 9.63 -19.05 2.71
CA GLU A 137 8.45 -18.66 3.50
C GLU A 137 8.60 -18.98 5.00
N GLY A 138 9.75 -19.55 5.40
CA GLY A 138 10.09 -19.83 6.80
C GLY A 138 9.84 -21.27 7.25
N TYR A 139 9.44 -22.16 6.34
CA TYR A 139 9.22 -23.57 6.64
C TYR A 139 10.52 -24.38 6.50
N TYR A 140 10.81 -25.25 7.46
CA TYR A 140 11.99 -26.10 7.48
C TYR A 140 11.58 -27.58 7.50
N ASP A 141 12.50 -28.46 7.07
CA ASP A 141 12.24 -29.89 6.85
C ASP A 141 11.09 -30.17 5.86
N THR A 142 10.95 -29.30 4.85
CA THR A 142 10.02 -29.51 3.76
C THR A 142 10.39 -30.76 2.95
N VAL A 143 9.43 -31.67 2.81
CA VAL A 143 9.57 -32.88 1.99
C VAL A 143 8.63 -32.78 0.80
N VAL A 144 9.20 -32.94 -0.39
CA VAL A 144 8.43 -33.00 -1.64
C VAL A 144 8.65 -34.36 -2.29
N GLU A 145 7.59 -35.15 -2.39
CA GLU A 145 7.58 -36.38 -3.15
C GLU A 145 7.00 -36.11 -4.54
N VAL A 146 7.62 -36.70 -5.57
CA VAL A 146 7.14 -36.54 -6.95
C VAL A 146 6.75 -37.90 -7.47
N ASN A 147 5.47 -38.07 -7.73
CA ASN A 147 4.92 -39.30 -8.31
C ASN A 147 4.68 -39.08 -9.80
N ALA A 148 5.23 -39.99 -10.61
CA ALA A 148 5.14 -39.93 -12.06
C ALA A 148 4.30 -41.12 -12.56
N GLU A 149 3.06 -40.84 -12.92
CA GLU A 149 2.11 -41.85 -13.39
C GLU A 149 2.14 -41.94 -14.92
N PRO A 150 2.67 -43.03 -15.50
CA PRO A 150 2.68 -43.22 -16.95
C PRO A 150 1.25 -43.46 -17.47
N LYS A 151 0.90 -42.71 -18.51
CA LYS A 151 -0.27 -42.95 -19.38
C LYS A 151 0.23 -43.39 -20.76
N THR A 152 -0.69 -43.80 -21.64
CA THR A 152 -0.36 -44.41 -22.95
C THR A 152 0.76 -43.69 -23.70
N ASP A 153 0.66 -42.37 -23.89
CA ASP A 153 1.66 -41.53 -24.60
C ASP A 153 2.09 -40.28 -23.80
N SER A 154 1.77 -40.22 -22.51
CA SER A 154 2.05 -39.05 -21.66
C SER A 154 2.30 -39.45 -20.22
N ILE A 155 2.78 -38.52 -19.40
CA ILE A 155 2.97 -38.73 -17.96
C ILE A 155 2.18 -37.68 -17.18
N ALA A 156 1.53 -38.10 -16.11
CA ALA A 156 0.98 -37.19 -15.11
C ALA A 156 1.96 -37.09 -13.95
N LEU A 157 2.30 -35.87 -13.52
CA LEU A 157 3.16 -35.65 -12.35
C LEU A 157 2.32 -35.06 -11.22
N SER A 158 2.41 -35.68 -10.04
CA SER A 158 1.92 -35.08 -8.80
C SER A 158 3.11 -34.76 -7.87
N PHE A 159 3.09 -33.56 -7.32
CA PHE A 159 4.03 -33.08 -6.31
C PHE A 159 3.30 -33.09 -4.97
N ASP A 160 3.62 -34.05 -4.12
CA ASP A 160 3.05 -34.20 -2.79
C ASP A 160 3.96 -33.47 -1.80
N VAL A 161 3.49 -32.33 -1.29
CA VAL A 161 4.27 -31.40 -0.48
C VAL A 161 3.87 -31.49 0.99
N ASN A 162 4.82 -31.87 1.83
CA ASN A 162 4.76 -31.63 3.26
C ASN A 162 5.61 -30.40 3.58
N LYS A 163 4.96 -29.31 4.01
CA LYS A 163 5.63 -28.03 4.25
C LYS A 163 6.67 -28.12 5.36
N GLY A 164 6.54 -29.05 6.31
CA GLY A 164 7.36 -29.07 7.52
C GLY A 164 6.93 -27.97 8.50
N GLU A 165 7.83 -27.56 9.39
CA GLU A 165 7.53 -26.65 10.51
C GLU A 165 8.16 -25.27 10.33
N LYS A 166 7.52 -24.24 10.89
CA LYS A 166 8.09 -22.89 10.84
C LYS A 166 9.21 -22.72 11.84
N VAL A 167 10.26 -22.00 11.43
CA VAL A 167 11.34 -21.60 12.33
C VAL A 167 11.00 -20.28 12.99
N TYR A 168 11.08 -20.24 14.32
CA TYR A 168 10.81 -19.06 15.15
C TYR A 168 12.10 -18.55 15.78
N ILE A 169 12.38 -17.27 15.60
CA ILE A 169 13.54 -16.59 16.17
C ILE A 169 13.21 -16.20 17.61
N GLN A 170 13.97 -16.74 18.55
CA GLN A 170 13.80 -16.44 19.97
C GLN A 170 14.71 -15.33 20.44
N ASN A 171 15.95 -15.30 19.94
CA ASN A 171 16.93 -14.31 20.35
C ASN A 171 17.73 -13.84 19.13
N ILE A 172 18.00 -12.55 19.10
CA ILE A 172 18.88 -11.84 18.19
C ILE A 172 19.94 -11.14 19.03
N SER A 173 21.19 -11.26 18.61
CA SER A 173 22.30 -10.63 19.33
C SER A 173 23.24 -9.90 18.39
N PHE A 174 23.61 -8.68 18.78
CA PHE A 174 24.58 -7.86 18.07
C PHE A 174 25.86 -7.75 18.92
N THR A 175 26.84 -8.60 18.62
CA THR A 175 28.12 -8.58 19.34
C THR A 175 29.00 -7.45 18.80
N GLY A 176 29.41 -6.52 19.66
CA GLY A 176 30.22 -5.36 19.29
C GLY A 176 29.39 -4.09 18.97
N ALA A 177 28.07 -4.14 19.15
CA ALA A 177 27.23 -2.95 19.21
C ALA A 177 27.28 -2.37 20.63
N GLU A 178 27.74 -1.13 20.77
CA GLU A 178 27.89 -0.43 22.06
C GLU A 178 27.18 0.93 22.07
N HIS A 179 27.09 1.60 20.92
CA HIS A 179 26.56 2.96 20.82
C HIS A 179 25.13 3.04 20.27
N ILE A 180 24.66 2.01 19.57
CA ILE A 180 23.28 1.89 19.09
C ILE A 180 22.59 0.78 19.86
N ASP A 181 21.37 1.06 20.34
CA ASP A 181 20.56 0.09 21.08
C ASP A 181 20.21 -1.11 20.18
N ALA A 182 20.28 -2.33 20.74
CA ALA A 182 20.02 -3.56 20.01
C ALA A 182 18.61 -3.58 19.41
N ASP A 183 17.62 -3.08 20.17
CA ASP A 183 16.23 -2.96 19.74
C ASP A 183 16.09 -2.05 18.50
N GLU A 184 16.86 -0.97 18.39
CA GLU A 184 16.83 -0.09 17.20
C GLU A 184 17.39 -0.80 15.95
N LEU A 185 18.40 -1.65 16.14
CA LEU A 185 18.95 -2.47 15.05
C LEU A 185 17.96 -3.56 14.63
N GLU A 186 17.33 -4.20 15.60
CA GLU A 186 16.33 -5.25 15.40
C GLU A 186 15.08 -4.72 14.68
N ASP A 187 14.58 -3.55 15.07
CA ASP A 187 13.43 -2.87 14.46
C ASP A 187 13.61 -2.64 12.95
N ALA A 188 14.86 -2.55 12.49
CA ALA A 188 15.18 -2.37 11.08
C ALA A 188 15.28 -3.68 10.29
N LEU A 189 15.34 -4.85 10.94
CA LEU A 189 15.47 -6.15 10.28
C LEU A 189 14.13 -6.66 9.75
N ALA A 190 14.20 -7.52 8.73
CA ALA A 190 13.03 -8.29 8.29
C ALA A 190 12.76 -9.49 9.22
N ASN A 191 13.79 -9.99 9.89
CA ASN A 191 13.75 -11.08 10.86
C ASN A 191 13.96 -10.49 12.26
N GLN A 192 12.97 -10.63 13.14
CA GLN A 192 13.00 -10.10 14.50
C GLN A 192 12.58 -11.19 15.49
N GLU A 193 12.81 -10.97 16.78
CA GLU A 193 12.37 -11.80 17.89
C GLU A 193 10.83 -11.82 18.02
N GLU A 194 10.32 -12.82 18.74
CA GLU A 194 8.90 -12.87 19.09
C GLU A 194 8.56 -11.86 20.20
N ASP A 195 7.62 -10.96 19.93
CA ASP A 195 7.09 -10.05 20.95
C ASP A 195 6.34 -10.82 22.05
N THR A 196 6.26 -10.27 23.27
CA THR A 196 5.54 -10.90 24.41
C THR A 196 4.07 -11.21 24.12
N LEU A 197 3.48 -10.55 23.11
CA LEU A 197 2.13 -10.82 22.58
C LEU A 197 2.15 -10.94 21.05
N GLY A 198 3.15 -11.60 20.46
CA GLY A 198 3.32 -11.75 19.01
C GLY A 198 2.12 -12.36 18.25
N TRP A 199 1.18 -12.98 18.96
CA TRP A 199 -0.10 -13.43 18.40
C TRP A 199 -1.09 -12.29 18.11
N LEU A 200 -0.88 -11.09 18.68
CA LEU A 200 -1.70 -9.93 18.41
C LEU A 200 -1.39 -9.34 17.03
N PRO A 201 -2.41 -8.98 16.24
CA PRO A 201 -2.16 -8.42 14.92
C PRO A 201 -1.38 -7.09 14.97
N GLY A 202 -0.23 -7.05 14.27
CA GLY A 202 0.66 -5.88 14.22
C GLY A 202 1.89 -5.95 15.13
N LEU A 203 2.02 -7.02 15.93
CA LEU A 203 3.24 -7.37 16.67
C LEU A 203 4.00 -8.50 15.96
N ASN A 204 5.29 -8.67 16.25
CA ASN A 204 6.09 -9.70 15.61
C ASN A 204 5.91 -11.06 16.27
N ASN A 205 5.67 -12.08 15.45
CA ASN A 205 5.51 -13.46 15.87
C ASN A 205 6.80 -14.29 15.78
N GLY A 206 7.94 -13.66 15.49
CA GLY A 206 9.25 -14.28 15.40
C GLY A 206 9.47 -15.20 14.21
N VAL A 207 8.57 -15.26 13.22
CA VAL A 207 8.72 -16.18 12.07
C VAL A 207 9.90 -15.76 11.20
N ALA A 208 10.82 -16.68 10.95
CA ALA A 208 12.00 -16.42 10.14
C ALA A 208 11.69 -16.34 8.63
N HIS A 209 12.11 -15.25 8.00
CA HIS A 209 12.08 -14.99 6.56
C HIS A 209 13.47 -15.22 5.93
N MET A 210 13.74 -16.48 5.53
CA MET A 210 15.07 -16.90 5.07
C MET A 210 15.58 -16.15 3.82
N ASN A 211 14.68 -15.77 2.91
CA ASN A 211 15.05 -14.96 1.74
C ASN A 211 15.48 -13.53 2.10
N GLN A 212 15.07 -13.03 3.27
CA GLN A 212 15.43 -11.70 3.74
C GLN A 212 16.62 -11.69 4.69
N LEU A 213 16.94 -12.83 5.32
CA LEU A 213 17.96 -12.97 6.35
C LEU A 213 19.34 -12.43 5.90
N GLY A 214 19.78 -12.78 4.69
CA GLY A 214 21.06 -12.27 4.16
C GLY A 214 21.09 -10.74 3.99
N TYR A 215 19.92 -10.10 3.83
CA TYR A 215 19.81 -8.66 3.67
C TYR A 215 19.75 -7.89 5.00
N ASP A 216 19.49 -8.57 6.12
CA ASP A 216 19.37 -7.94 7.44
C ASP A 216 20.69 -7.30 7.90
N SER A 217 21.83 -7.88 7.52
CA SER A 217 23.14 -7.26 7.75
C SER A 217 23.27 -5.87 7.10
N PHE A 218 22.72 -5.69 5.89
CA PHE A 218 22.71 -4.38 5.22
C PHE A 218 21.71 -3.41 5.86
N ARG A 219 20.58 -3.90 6.38
CA ARG A 219 19.59 -3.08 7.10
C ARG A 219 20.15 -2.57 8.42
N ALA A 220 20.78 -3.44 9.21
CA ALA A 220 21.49 -3.05 10.44
C ALA A 220 22.61 -2.04 10.13
N LYS A 221 23.41 -2.28 9.08
CA LYS A 221 24.42 -1.31 8.63
C LYS A 221 23.80 0.04 8.25
N ASP A 222 22.62 0.04 7.63
CA ASP A 222 21.90 1.25 7.27
C ASP A 222 21.56 2.09 8.51
N VAL A 223 21.13 1.47 9.62
CA VAL A 223 20.89 2.14 10.91
C VAL A 223 22.14 2.86 11.41
N TYR A 224 23.30 2.20 11.37
CA TYR A 224 24.58 2.84 11.70
C TYR A 224 24.89 4.04 10.79
N MET A 225 24.69 3.90 9.48
CA MET A 225 24.91 4.99 8.53
C MET A 225 23.92 6.16 8.71
N LYS A 226 22.70 5.92 9.22
CA LYS A 226 21.75 6.97 9.61
C LYS A 226 22.21 7.74 10.85
N ASN A 227 22.94 7.06 11.73
CA ASN A 227 23.50 7.62 12.96
C ASN A 227 24.95 8.14 12.80
N GLY A 228 25.46 8.24 11.57
CA GLY A 228 26.74 8.89 11.25
C GLY A 228 27.97 7.99 11.23
N TYR A 229 27.79 6.68 11.35
CA TYR A 229 28.87 5.70 11.33
C TYR A 229 29.11 5.20 9.90
N LEU A 230 29.96 5.91 9.13
CA LEU A 230 30.20 5.61 7.71
C LEU A 230 31.02 4.33 7.51
N ASP A 231 31.84 3.99 8.50
CA ASP A 231 32.78 2.87 8.47
C ASP A 231 32.20 1.60 9.12
N ALA A 232 30.93 1.64 9.51
CA ALA A 232 30.25 0.52 10.14
C ALA A 232 30.21 -0.70 9.22
N THR A 233 30.52 -1.87 9.79
CA THR A 233 30.37 -3.17 9.13
C THR A 233 29.60 -4.11 10.03
N VAL A 234 28.63 -4.81 9.45
CA VAL A 234 27.85 -5.86 10.10
C VAL A 234 28.10 -7.15 9.34
N SER A 235 28.42 -8.24 10.06
CA SER A 235 28.65 -9.54 9.44
C SER A 235 27.37 -10.11 8.83
N GLU A 236 27.52 -11.14 7.99
CA GLU A 236 26.40 -12.02 7.67
C GLU A 236 25.83 -12.65 8.96
N PRO A 237 24.52 -12.91 9.01
CA PRO A 237 23.88 -13.54 10.15
C PRO A 237 24.40 -14.95 10.37
N LEU A 238 24.72 -15.28 11.62
CA LEU A 238 24.91 -16.65 12.06
C LEU A 238 23.63 -17.12 12.77
N MET A 239 22.82 -17.89 12.04
CA MET A 239 21.59 -18.49 12.56
C MET A 239 21.84 -19.93 13.02
N ARG A 240 21.40 -20.24 14.25
CA ARG A 240 21.44 -21.59 14.82
C ARG A 240 20.01 -22.03 15.07
N VAL A 241 19.60 -23.13 14.45
CA VAL A 241 18.24 -23.68 14.58
C VAL A 241 18.31 -24.98 15.36
N ASP A 242 17.49 -25.12 16.39
CA ASP A 242 17.25 -26.40 17.05
C ASP A 242 16.22 -27.21 16.24
N SER A 243 16.68 -28.29 15.60
CA SER A 243 15.83 -29.16 14.76
C SER A 243 14.69 -29.85 15.53
N GLY A 244 14.75 -29.91 16.87
CA GLY A 244 13.67 -30.52 17.66
C GLY A 244 12.52 -29.55 17.96
N SER A 245 12.84 -28.29 18.20
CA SER A 245 11.88 -27.26 18.62
C SER A 245 11.56 -26.23 17.53
N TYR A 246 12.35 -26.19 16.45
CA TYR A 246 12.33 -25.18 15.39
C TYR A 246 12.52 -23.75 15.92
N LEU A 247 13.20 -23.63 17.06
CA LEU A 247 13.59 -22.36 17.65
C LEU A 247 14.98 -21.98 17.16
N ALA A 248 15.20 -20.69 16.93
CA ALA A 248 16.45 -20.19 16.39
C ALA A 248 17.02 -19.00 17.14
N ASP A 249 18.35 -19.01 17.25
CA ASP A 249 19.14 -17.88 17.71
C ASP A 249 19.91 -17.29 16.52
N VAL A 250 19.82 -15.97 16.33
CA VAL A 250 20.55 -15.25 15.29
C VAL A 250 21.59 -14.34 15.95
N SER A 251 22.80 -14.32 15.39
CA SER A 251 23.86 -13.46 15.89
C SER A 251 24.56 -12.72 14.76
N TYR A 252 24.89 -11.46 15.02
CA TYR A 252 25.62 -10.57 14.12
C TYR A 252 26.88 -10.06 14.83
N GLN A 253 27.99 -9.97 14.11
CA GLN A 253 29.19 -9.28 14.57
C GLN A 253 29.20 -7.87 13.98
N VAL A 254 29.35 -6.88 14.84
CA VAL A 254 29.33 -5.47 14.47
C VAL A 254 30.68 -4.85 14.77
N ASN A 255 31.18 -4.06 13.82
CA ASN A 255 32.22 -3.07 14.06
C ASN A 255 31.62 -1.71 13.69
N GLU A 256 31.34 -0.89 14.69
CA GLU A 256 30.61 0.37 14.52
C GLU A 256 31.45 1.42 13.79
N GLY A 257 32.78 1.40 13.98
CA GLY A 257 33.66 2.46 13.52
C GLY A 257 33.43 3.78 14.27
N GLU A 258 33.74 4.89 13.63
CA GLU A 258 33.66 6.23 14.24
C GLU A 258 32.46 7.02 13.70
N GLN A 259 31.87 7.87 14.56
CA GLN A 259 30.79 8.76 14.17
C GLN A 259 31.34 10.04 13.52
N TYR A 260 30.87 10.36 12.32
CA TYR A 260 31.31 11.53 11.57
C TYR A 260 30.29 12.69 11.59
N ARG A 261 30.81 13.92 11.65
CA ARG A 261 30.04 15.16 11.46
C ARG A 261 30.32 15.80 10.11
N ILE A 262 29.33 16.47 9.56
CA ILE A 262 29.44 17.11 8.24
C ILE A 262 30.27 18.39 8.36
N ASN A 263 31.39 18.49 7.64
CA ASN A 263 32.22 19.69 7.65
C ASN A 263 31.86 20.65 6.50
N SER A 264 31.65 20.13 5.29
CA SER A 264 31.20 20.93 4.15
C SER A 264 30.31 20.13 3.20
N ILE A 265 29.44 20.84 2.49
CA ILE A 265 28.57 20.30 1.44
C ILE A 265 28.83 21.13 0.19
N GLN A 266 29.09 20.46 -0.93
CA GLN A 266 29.40 21.10 -2.21
C GLN A 266 28.61 20.45 -3.34
N ILE A 267 28.23 21.24 -4.32
CA ILE A 267 27.58 20.78 -5.56
C ILE A 267 28.46 21.17 -6.73
N VAL A 268 28.74 20.20 -7.61
CA VAL A 268 29.58 20.36 -8.81
C VAL A 268 28.83 19.85 -10.04
N GLY A 269 28.90 20.59 -11.14
CA GLY A 269 28.24 20.23 -12.41
C GLY A 269 26.77 20.67 -12.50
N LEU A 270 26.39 21.72 -11.77
CA LEU A 270 25.06 22.30 -11.85
C LEU A 270 24.81 22.89 -13.25
N VAL A 271 23.57 22.79 -13.74
CA VAL A 271 23.15 23.27 -15.05
C VAL A 271 22.57 24.69 -14.96
N ASP A 272 22.61 25.41 -16.08
CA ASP A 272 21.98 26.74 -16.20
C ASP A 272 20.48 26.66 -15.90
N GLY A 273 19.99 27.62 -15.11
CA GLY A 273 18.60 27.69 -14.65
C GLY A 273 18.36 27.19 -13.22
N LEU A 274 19.40 26.71 -12.54
CA LEU A 274 19.36 26.39 -11.11
C LEU A 274 20.29 27.31 -10.34
N ASP A 275 19.81 27.88 -9.24
CA ASP A 275 20.65 28.58 -8.27
C ASP A 275 21.25 27.58 -7.28
N LYS A 276 22.57 27.65 -7.12
CA LYS A 276 23.29 26.74 -6.23
C LYS A 276 22.93 27.00 -4.76
N ASP A 277 22.78 28.27 -4.38
CA ASP A 277 22.53 28.66 -3.00
C ASP A 277 21.09 28.28 -2.59
N GLU A 278 20.12 28.46 -3.50
CA GLU A 278 18.73 27.99 -3.28
C GLU A 278 18.67 26.47 -3.05
N ILE A 279 19.39 25.68 -3.86
CA ILE A 279 19.43 24.22 -3.71
C ILE A 279 20.11 23.83 -2.39
N LEU A 280 21.20 24.51 -2.03
CA LEU A 280 21.93 24.24 -0.79
C LEU A 280 21.08 24.53 0.45
N ASP A 281 20.27 25.59 0.43
CA ASP A 281 19.40 25.99 1.53
C ASP A 281 18.24 24.99 1.77
N GLU A 282 17.80 24.27 0.74
CA GLU A 282 16.76 23.24 0.85
C GLU A 282 17.29 21.83 1.19
N LEU A 283 18.62 21.63 1.24
CA LEU A 283 19.19 20.33 1.62
C LEU A 283 18.90 19.96 3.07
N ARG A 284 18.62 18.68 3.32
CA ARG A 284 18.34 18.15 4.65
C ARG A 284 19.61 17.91 5.45
N LEU A 285 20.74 17.67 4.78
CA LEU A 285 22.05 17.62 5.43
C LEU A 285 22.49 19.01 5.86
N ILE A 286 22.86 19.16 7.13
CA ILE A 286 23.24 20.45 7.72
C ILE A 286 24.70 20.39 8.19
N LYS A 287 25.49 21.39 7.80
CA LYS A 287 26.87 21.55 8.27
C LYS A 287 26.96 21.56 9.80
N GLY A 288 27.91 20.80 10.35
CA GLY A 288 28.16 20.66 11.79
C GLY A 288 27.31 19.59 12.49
N LYS A 289 26.25 19.09 11.84
CA LYS A 289 25.44 17.98 12.37
C LYS A 289 26.08 16.62 12.05
N VAL A 290 25.62 15.58 12.74
CA VAL A 290 26.02 14.19 12.48
C VAL A 290 25.56 13.80 11.08
N PHE A 291 26.40 13.07 10.36
CA PHE A 291 26.05 12.55 9.04
C PHE A 291 24.83 11.61 9.12
N ASN A 292 23.95 11.64 8.12
CA ASN A 292 22.82 10.73 8.02
C ASN A 292 22.61 10.33 6.56
N VAL A 293 22.73 9.03 6.27
CA VAL A 293 22.63 8.51 4.89
C VAL A 293 21.25 8.68 4.28
N ASP A 294 20.18 8.68 5.07
CA ASP A 294 18.83 8.88 4.56
C ASP A 294 18.62 10.34 4.12
N LYS A 295 19.15 11.30 4.88
CA LYS A 295 19.18 12.72 4.48
C LYS A 295 20.00 12.89 3.19
N LEU A 296 21.17 12.24 3.08
CA LEU A 296 21.97 12.24 1.86
C LEU A 296 21.20 11.72 0.64
N ARG A 297 20.55 10.56 0.74
CA ARG A 297 19.79 9.96 -0.37
C ARG A 297 18.64 10.87 -0.81
N LYS A 298 17.95 11.49 0.15
CA LYS A 298 16.88 12.47 -0.12
C LYS A 298 17.42 13.71 -0.83
N ASP A 299 18.56 14.23 -0.39
CA ASP A 299 19.25 15.37 -1.02
C ASP A 299 19.70 15.05 -2.45
N MET A 300 20.26 13.85 -2.68
CA MET A 300 20.61 13.39 -4.03
C MET A 300 19.38 13.32 -4.95
N ALA A 301 18.27 12.75 -4.45
CA ALA A 301 17.04 12.63 -5.20
C ALA A 301 16.42 14.01 -5.49
N TYR A 302 16.47 14.94 -4.54
CA TYR A 302 16.02 16.32 -4.70
C TYR A 302 16.84 17.04 -5.77
N ILE A 303 18.18 17.02 -5.69
CA ILE A 303 19.06 17.63 -6.69
C ILE A 303 18.80 17.01 -8.08
N GLN A 304 18.67 15.68 -8.16
CA GLN A 304 18.38 14.99 -9.42
C GLN A 304 17.03 15.44 -9.99
N GLU A 305 16.02 15.63 -9.15
CA GLU A 305 14.70 16.10 -9.55
C GLU A 305 14.73 17.55 -10.06
N GLN A 306 15.41 18.47 -9.36
CA GLN A 306 15.57 19.85 -9.83
C GLN A 306 16.23 19.92 -11.21
N VAL A 307 17.29 19.15 -11.41
CA VAL A 307 17.97 19.06 -12.72
C VAL A 307 17.03 18.43 -13.76
N ALA A 308 16.35 17.33 -13.42
CA ALA A 308 15.46 16.65 -14.36
C ALA A 308 14.25 17.52 -14.79
N ASN A 309 13.75 18.39 -13.90
CA ASN A 309 12.64 19.31 -14.19
C ASN A 309 12.96 20.39 -15.23
N LEU A 310 14.24 20.64 -15.50
CA LEU A 310 14.67 21.51 -16.60
C LEU A 310 14.78 20.79 -17.96
N GLY A 311 14.29 19.55 -18.05
CA GLY A 311 14.31 18.72 -19.26
C GLY A 311 15.38 17.63 -19.27
N TYR A 312 16.23 17.51 -18.27
CA TYR A 312 17.37 16.58 -18.27
C TYR A 312 16.98 15.18 -17.73
N ALA A 313 16.25 14.40 -18.55
CA ALA A 313 15.66 13.12 -18.12
C ALA A 313 16.67 12.07 -17.58
N TYR A 314 17.91 12.13 -18.06
CA TYR A 314 18.96 11.16 -17.72
C TYR A 314 19.97 11.69 -16.69
N ALA A 315 19.60 12.74 -15.94
CA ALA A 315 20.44 13.31 -14.91
C ALA A 315 20.80 12.28 -13.84
N LYS A 316 22.09 12.22 -13.48
CA LYS A 316 22.60 11.39 -12.38
C LYS A 316 23.35 12.24 -11.38
N VAL A 317 23.07 12.01 -10.10
CA VAL A 317 23.77 12.62 -8.97
C VAL A 317 24.53 11.53 -8.22
N ALA A 318 25.83 11.73 -8.00
CA ALA A 318 26.67 10.81 -7.25
C ALA A 318 27.36 11.56 -6.09
N PRO A 319 27.35 11.01 -4.86
CA PRO A 319 28.05 11.59 -3.74
C PRO A 319 29.51 11.13 -3.75
N ASN A 320 30.42 12.06 -3.49
CA ASN A 320 31.82 11.79 -3.18
C ASN A 320 32.06 12.19 -1.72
N PHE A 321 32.61 11.26 -0.93
CA PHE A 321 32.97 11.51 0.46
C PHE A 321 34.46 11.73 0.58
N ASN A 322 34.85 12.82 1.23
CA ASN A 322 36.21 13.02 1.69
C ASN A 322 36.21 13.02 3.22
N LYS A 323 36.59 11.88 3.81
CA LYS A 323 36.58 11.68 5.26
C LYS A 323 37.89 12.18 5.85
N ASN A 324 37.80 12.90 6.96
CA ASN A 324 38.91 13.22 7.83
C ASN A 324 38.76 12.43 9.13
N GLU A 325 39.48 11.32 9.22
CA GLU A 325 39.44 10.40 10.36
C GLU A 325 39.95 11.05 11.66
N ARG A 326 40.87 12.02 11.56
CA ARG A 326 41.44 12.70 12.73
C ARG A 326 40.44 13.63 13.41
N ASP A 327 39.73 14.41 12.60
CA ASP A 327 38.75 15.38 13.10
C ASP A 327 37.34 14.78 13.23
N LYS A 328 37.16 13.52 12.83
CA LYS A 328 35.87 12.80 12.76
C LYS A 328 34.85 13.61 11.96
N THR A 329 35.29 14.13 10.82
CA THR A 329 34.44 14.91 9.91
C THR A 329 34.43 14.37 8.50
N VAL A 330 33.36 14.68 7.76
CA VAL A 330 33.23 14.30 6.35
C VAL A 330 32.81 15.50 5.51
N ASP A 331 33.51 15.70 4.40
CA ASP A 331 33.13 16.60 3.33
C ASP A 331 32.35 15.83 2.27
N ILE A 332 31.20 16.37 1.88
CA ILE A 332 30.27 15.74 0.94
C ILE A 332 30.24 16.59 -0.34
N GLN A 333 30.57 15.98 -1.46
CA GLN A 333 30.47 16.61 -2.78
C GLN A 333 29.48 15.86 -3.66
N PHE A 334 28.41 16.53 -4.07
CA PHE A 334 27.47 16.03 -5.07
C PHE A 334 27.97 16.35 -6.47
N SER A 335 28.29 15.32 -7.25
CA SER A 335 28.64 15.44 -8.67
C SER A 335 27.42 15.17 -9.54
N ILE A 336 27.04 16.16 -10.35
CA ILE A 336 25.90 16.09 -11.26
C ILE A 336 26.39 15.79 -12.68
N ARG A 337 25.71 14.86 -13.36
CA ARG A 337 25.86 14.59 -14.80
C ARG A 337 24.48 14.72 -15.44
N ALA A 338 24.19 15.87 -16.05
CA ALA A 338 22.84 16.19 -16.53
C ALA A 338 22.43 15.45 -17.82
N GLY A 339 23.33 15.31 -18.79
CA GLY A 339 23.01 14.76 -20.11
C GLY A 339 22.32 15.80 -21.03
N ASN A 340 21.56 15.33 -22.02
CA ASN A 340 20.82 16.18 -22.97
C ASN A 340 19.40 16.47 -22.48
N LYS A 341 18.83 17.59 -22.94
CA LYS A 341 17.39 17.87 -22.75
C LYS A 341 16.54 16.93 -23.59
N VAL A 342 15.41 16.52 -23.01
CA VAL A 342 14.48 15.56 -23.59
C VAL A 342 13.07 16.16 -23.59
N THR A 343 12.36 15.98 -24.70
CA THR A 343 10.94 16.29 -24.86
C THR A 343 10.10 15.02 -24.95
N ILE A 344 8.82 15.14 -24.61
CA ILE A 344 7.86 14.05 -24.74
C ILE A 344 7.37 14.01 -26.19
N ASN A 345 7.57 12.89 -26.88
CA ASN A 345 7.09 12.68 -28.25
C ASN A 345 5.64 12.18 -28.26
N ASP A 346 5.32 11.15 -27.47
CA ASP A 346 3.96 10.60 -27.38
C ASP A 346 3.71 9.95 -26.01
N VAL A 347 2.43 9.81 -25.67
CA VAL A 347 1.93 9.14 -24.46
C VAL A 347 1.00 8.00 -24.86
N ILE A 348 1.53 6.78 -24.76
CA ILE A 348 0.90 5.55 -25.21
C ILE A 348 0.36 4.81 -23.99
N ILE A 349 -0.97 4.66 -23.91
CA ILE A 349 -1.65 3.99 -22.80
C ILE A 349 -2.01 2.56 -23.23
N SER A 350 -1.76 1.59 -22.35
CA SER A 350 -2.07 0.18 -22.61
C SER A 350 -2.47 -0.58 -21.34
N GLY A 351 -3.26 -1.65 -21.52
CA GLY A 351 -3.76 -2.50 -20.43
C GLY A 351 -5.06 -2.02 -19.77
N ASN A 352 -5.67 -0.96 -20.29
CA ASN A 352 -6.96 -0.41 -19.87
C ASN A 352 -8.13 -1.05 -20.65
N TYR A 353 -8.47 -2.30 -20.34
CA TYR A 353 -9.51 -3.04 -21.05
C TYR A 353 -10.92 -2.53 -20.75
N SER A 354 -11.17 -2.13 -19.50
CA SER A 354 -12.48 -1.66 -19.03
C SER A 354 -12.49 -0.14 -18.86
N THR A 355 -11.40 0.44 -18.37
CA THR A 355 -11.25 1.87 -18.08
C THR A 355 -11.00 2.65 -19.36
N LYS A 356 -11.79 3.71 -19.57
CA LYS A 356 -11.67 4.55 -20.75
C LYS A 356 -10.32 5.27 -20.76
N ASP A 357 -9.67 5.35 -21.93
CA ASP A 357 -8.37 6.01 -22.13
C ASP A 357 -8.32 7.42 -21.51
N ARG A 358 -9.36 8.23 -21.75
CA ARG A 358 -9.48 9.60 -21.20
C ARG A 358 -9.33 9.68 -19.67
N VAL A 359 -9.74 8.63 -18.95
CA VAL A 359 -9.68 8.57 -17.48
C VAL A 359 -8.24 8.48 -17.00
N ILE A 360 -7.38 7.78 -17.75
CA ILE A 360 -5.94 7.67 -17.48
C ILE A 360 -5.26 8.95 -17.98
N ARG A 361 -5.56 9.36 -19.22
CA ARG A 361 -4.89 10.48 -19.89
C ARG A 361 -5.00 11.80 -19.11
N ARG A 362 -6.15 12.10 -18.52
CA ARG A 362 -6.37 13.34 -17.73
C ARG A 362 -5.56 13.43 -16.43
N ASP A 363 -4.98 12.32 -15.98
CA ASP A 363 -4.11 12.25 -14.79
C ASP A 363 -2.63 12.11 -15.20
N ILE A 364 -2.29 12.26 -16.48
CA ILE A 364 -0.91 12.38 -16.99
C ILE A 364 -0.61 13.86 -17.22
N PHE A 365 0.37 14.39 -16.51
CA PHE A 365 0.75 15.80 -16.50
C PHE A 365 1.77 16.19 -17.58
N LEU A 366 2.28 15.19 -18.32
CA LEU A 366 3.22 15.37 -19.42
C LEU A 366 2.51 15.11 -20.74
N ALA A 367 2.40 16.13 -21.59
CA ALA A 367 1.80 16.05 -22.91
C ALA A 367 2.89 16.00 -24.02
N PRO A 368 2.54 15.50 -25.21
CA PRO A 368 3.41 15.61 -26.38
C PRO A 368 3.87 17.05 -26.64
N GLY A 369 5.18 17.25 -26.76
CA GLY A 369 5.83 18.56 -26.93
C GLY A 369 6.40 19.16 -25.64
N ASP A 370 5.99 18.69 -24.46
CA ASP A 370 6.51 19.20 -23.19
C ASP A 370 7.97 18.79 -22.98
N LEU A 371 8.72 19.62 -22.26
CA LEU A 371 10.01 19.21 -21.72
C LEU A 371 9.80 18.16 -20.64
N PHE A 372 10.73 17.20 -20.55
CA PHE A 372 10.68 16.22 -19.48
C PHE A 372 10.73 16.88 -18.11
N SER A 373 9.83 16.46 -17.23
CA SER A 373 9.79 16.86 -15.83
C SER A 373 9.64 15.61 -14.97
N LEU A 374 10.59 15.39 -14.06
CA LEU A 374 10.55 14.23 -13.18
C LEU A 374 9.44 14.40 -12.15
N THR A 375 9.19 15.62 -11.69
CA THR A 375 8.07 15.94 -10.79
C THR A 375 6.74 15.58 -11.45
N ASP A 376 6.51 16.00 -12.70
CA ASP A 376 5.25 15.72 -13.39
C ASP A 376 5.08 14.23 -13.71
N LEU A 377 6.16 13.52 -14.04
CA LEU A 377 6.14 12.07 -14.22
C LEU A 377 5.76 11.34 -12.92
N LYS A 378 6.39 11.70 -11.79
CA LYS A 378 6.09 11.15 -10.47
C LYS A 378 4.67 11.48 -10.03
N ASP A 379 4.25 12.72 -10.24
CA ASP A 379 2.90 13.18 -9.92
C ASP A 379 1.86 12.44 -10.76
N SER A 380 2.15 12.16 -12.03
CA SER A 380 1.26 11.37 -12.91
C SER A 380 1.11 9.95 -12.38
N LYS A 381 2.22 9.28 -12.05
CA LYS A 381 2.20 7.94 -11.47
C LYS A 381 1.43 7.89 -10.15
N SER A 382 1.69 8.86 -9.27
CA SER A 382 0.98 8.98 -8.00
C SER A 382 -0.49 9.32 -8.17
N ALA A 383 -0.85 10.17 -9.14
CA ALA A 383 -2.25 10.50 -9.45
C ALA A 383 -3.03 9.28 -9.91
N LEU A 384 -2.46 8.50 -10.84
CA LEU A 384 -3.03 7.22 -11.29
C LEU A 384 -3.13 6.21 -10.13
N GLY A 385 -2.10 6.13 -9.28
CA GLY A 385 -2.09 5.25 -8.10
C GLY A 385 -3.18 5.59 -7.09
N ARG A 386 -3.38 6.88 -6.80
CA ARG A 386 -4.41 7.37 -5.89
C ARG A 386 -5.84 7.05 -6.34
N ARG A 387 -6.07 6.79 -7.64
CA ARG A 387 -7.39 6.36 -8.13
C ARG A 387 -7.76 4.94 -7.68
N GLY A 388 -6.76 4.09 -7.48
CA GLY A 388 -6.95 2.69 -7.09
C GLY A 388 -7.71 1.86 -8.12
N TYR A 389 -7.62 2.21 -9.42
CA TYR A 389 -8.19 1.45 -10.55
C TYR A 389 -7.25 0.34 -11.05
N PHE A 390 -5.98 0.44 -10.68
CA PHE A 390 -4.90 -0.38 -11.22
C PHE A 390 -4.10 -0.98 -10.06
N GLU A 391 -3.80 -2.27 -10.13
CA GLU A 391 -2.89 -2.93 -9.18
C GLU A 391 -1.42 -2.64 -9.49
N LYS A 392 -1.11 -2.39 -10.77
CA LYS A 392 0.23 -2.05 -11.24
C LYS A 392 0.15 -0.92 -12.24
N ILE A 393 0.98 0.10 -12.02
CA ILE A 393 1.15 1.24 -12.91
C ILE A 393 2.63 1.36 -13.20
N ASP A 394 2.98 1.20 -14.46
CA ASP A 394 4.33 1.41 -14.95
C ASP A 394 4.32 2.48 -16.03
N ILE A 395 5.19 3.48 -15.88
CA ILE A 395 5.37 4.53 -16.89
C ILE A 395 6.79 4.37 -17.39
N GLU A 396 6.93 3.57 -18.45
CA GLU A 396 8.22 3.29 -19.06
C GLU A 396 8.59 4.42 -20.00
N GLN A 397 9.83 4.90 -19.87
CA GLN A 397 10.40 5.88 -20.77
C GLN A 397 11.08 5.14 -21.93
N GLN A 398 10.42 5.10 -23.09
CA GLN A 398 11.02 4.53 -24.30
C GLN A 398 11.74 5.63 -25.06
N ARG A 399 13.07 5.52 -25.13
CA ARG A 399 13.88 6.42 -25.92
C ARG A 399 13.59 6.26 -27.41
N VAL A 400 13.23 7.37 -28.07
CA VAL A 400 13.02 7.43 -29.51
C VAL A 400 14.31 7.91 -30.17
N ASP A 401 14.87 9.03 -29.68
CA ASP A 401 16.18 9.56 -30.10
C ASP A 401 16.96 10.17 -28.91
N GLU A 402 17.96 11.02 -29.15
CA GLU A 402 18.75 11.63 -28.08
C GLU A 402 18.03 12.72 -27.28
N SER A 403 16.98 13.28 -27.86
CA SER A 403 16.21 14.42 -27.37
C SER A 403 14.72 14.13 -27.20
N SER A 404 14.25 12.93 -27.52
CA SER A 404 12.84 12.58 -27.44
C SER A 404 12.58 11.19 -26.85
N ILE A 405 11.51 11.11 -26.06
CA ILE A 405 11.03 9.86 -25.45
C ILE A 405 9.53 9.71 -25.64
N ASN A 406 9.08 8.46 -25.75
CA ASN A 406 7.69 8.09 -25.55
C ASN A 406 7.47 7.69 -24.09
N LEU A 407 6.32 8.04 -23.54
CA LEU A 407 5.86 7.54 -22.25
C LEU A 407 4.88 6.39 -22.49
N LEU A 408 5.29 5.16 -22.14
CA LEU A 408 4.41 3.99 -22.21
C LEU A 408 3.80 3.79 -20.84
N VAL A 409 2.53 4.19 -20.72
CA VAL A 409 1.73 4.00 -19.52
C VAL A 409 1.09 2.63 -19.60
N LYS A 410 1.73 1.65 -18.98
CA LYS A 410 1.24 0.28 -18.84
C LYS A 410 0.51 0.15 -17.52
N VAL A 411 -0.78 -0.10 -17.59
CA VAL A 411 -1.59 -0.35 -16.40
C VAL A 411 -2.08 -1.79 -16.38
N LYS A 412 -2.18 -2.37 -15.19
CA LYS A 412 -2.92 -3.61 -14.96
C LYS A 412 -4.14 -3.29 -14.13
N GLU A 413 -5.31 -3.37 -14.74
CA GLU A 413 -6.59 -3.14 -14.06
C GLU A 413 -6.80 -4.16 -12.95
N THR A 414 -7.46 -3.71 -11.88
CA THR A 414 -7.87 -4.54 -10.75
C THR A 414 -9.36 -4.37 -10.48
N ALA A 415 -9.93 -5.20 -9.61
CA ALA A 415 -11.32 -5.06 -9.21
C ALA A 415 -11.54 -3.72 -8.49
N THR A 416 -12.39 -2.87 -9.06
CA THR A 416 -12.74 -1.56 -8.50
C THR A 416 -13.96 -1.60 -7.60
N GLY A 417 -14.77 -2.65 -7.74
CA GLY A 417 -15.86 -3.00 -6.85
C GLY A 417 -15.37 -3.57 -5.53
N SER A 418 -15.93 -3.12 -4.43
CA SER A 418 -15.68 -3.63 -3.09
C SER A 418 -16.97 -3.77 -2.30
N ILE A 419 -17.13 -4.91 -1.65
CA ILE A 419 -18.13 -5.12 -0.60
C ILE A 419 -17.39 -4.97 0.72
N GLN A 420 -17.83 -4.04 1.56
CA GLN A 420 -17.29 -3.83 2.89
C GLN A 420 -18.39 -4.18 3.89
N ALA A 421 -18.06 -5.02 4.86
CA ALA A 421 -18.87 -5.24 6.05
C ALA A 421 -17.96 -5.00 7.24
N GLY A 422 -18.41 -4.20 8.19
CA GLY A 422 -17.69 -3.88 9.39
C GLY A 422 -18.62 -3.93 10.59
N GLY A 423 -18.01 -4.13 11.75
CA GLY A 423 -18.68 -4.03 13.02
C GLY A 423 -17.81 -3.22 13.98
N GLY A 424 -18.44 -2.58 14.93
CA GLY A 424 -17.76 -1.84 15.97
C GLY A 424 -18.55 -1.88 17.26
N TYR A 425 -17.93 -1.39 18.32
CA TYR A 425 -18.64 -1.15 19.57
C TYR A 425 -18.17 0.18 20.14
N GLY A 426 -19.13 0.99 20.57
CA GLY A 426 -18.88 2.28 21.20
C GLY A 426 -19.64 2.38 22.51
N SER A 427 -19.06 3.10 23.48
CA SER A 427 -19.72 3.34 24.77
C SER A 427 -21.10 4.00 24.65
N TYR A 428 -21.29 4.87 23.64
CA TYR A 428 -22.56 5.55 23.38
C TYR A 428 -23.40 4.84 22.31
N GLN A 429 -22.80 4.54 21.16
CA GLN A 429 -23.46 3.91 20.02
C GLN A 429 -23.83 2.43 20.23
N GLY A 430 -23.24 1.78 21.23
CA GLY A 430 -23.37 0.34 21.42
C GLY A 430 -22.74 -0.45 20.28
N PHE A 431 -23.32 -1.60 19.95
CA PHE A 431 -22.94 -2.38 18.77
C PHE A 431 -23.24 -1.59 17.50
N MET A 432 -22.27 -1.53 16.60
CA MET A 432 -22.37 -0.86 15.30
C MET A 432 -22.16 -1.91 14.22
N LEU A 433 -22.98 -1.88 13.18
CA LEU A 433 -22.85 -2.69 11.98
C LEU A 433 -22.85 -1.75 10.79
N ASN A 434 -21.85 -1.85 9.92
CA ASN A 434 -21.81 -1.10 8.68
C ASN A 434 -21.64 -2.07 7.50
N ALA A 435 -22.39 -1.86 6.44
CA ALA A 435 -22.26 -2.59 5.19
C ALA A 435 -22.30 -1.60 4.03
N SER A 436 -21.39 -1.74 3.08
CA SER A 436 -21.39 -0.90 1.88
C SER A 436 -20.96 -1.67 0.66
N LEU A 437 -21.67 -1.44 -0.44
CA LEU A 437 -21.25 -1.84 -1.78
C LEU A 437 -20.78 -0.58 -2.51
N SER A 438 -19.54 -0.56 -2.95
CA SER A 438 -18.99 0.58 -3.69
C SER A 438 -18.18 0.12 -4.89
N ASP A 439 -18.28 0.84 -5.99
CA ASP A 439 -17.38 0.70 -7.13
C ASP A 439 -16.81 2.08 -7.45
N ARG A 440 -15.49 2.19 -7.45
CA ARG A 440 -14.75 3.45 -7.68
C ARG A 440 -14.60 3.82 -9.17
N ASN A 441 -14.96 2.92 -10.08
CA ASN A 441 -14.80 3.09 -11.52
C ASN A 441 -15.98 2.46 -12.28
N ILE A 442 -17.21 2.84 -11.93
CA ILE A 442 -18.41 2.27 -12.54
C ILE A 442 -18.34 2.35 -14.06
N LEU A 443 -18.52 1.22 -14.74
CA LEU A 443 -18.49 1.13 -16.20
C LEU A 443 -17.20 1.70 -16.84
N GLY A 444 -16.07 1.68 -16.11
CA GLY A 444 -14.79 2.22 -16.59
C GLY A 444 -14.76 3.73 -16.80
N SER A 445 -15.72 4.45 -16.22
CA SER A 445 -15.95 5.88 -16.48
C SER A 445 -15.08 6.84 -15.66
N GLY A 446 -14.38 6.33 -14.65
CA GLY A 446 -13.71 7.11 -13.61
C GLY A 446 -14.66 7.73 -12.58
N MET A 447 -15.95 7.38 -12.61
CA MET A 447 -16.94 7.76 -11.60
C MET A 447 -17.03 6.67 -10.52
N SER A 448 -17.32 7.07 -9.29
CA SER A 448 -17.58 6.15 -8.19
C SER A 448 -19.05 6.16 -7.81
N ALA A 449 -19.62 4.99 -7.53
CA ALA A 449 -20.92 4.86 -6.88
C ALA A 449 -20.77 4.09 -5.57
N SER A 450 -21.57 4.41 -4.57
CA SER A 450 -21.54 3.75 -3.27
C SER A 450 -22.93 3.69 -2.67
N LEU A 451 -23.33 2.50 -2.24
CA LEU A 451 -24.51 2.22 -1.43
C LEU A 451 -24.02 1.82 -0.03
N GLY A 452 -24.44 2.54 1.00
CA GLY A 452 -24.03 2.34 2.38
C GLY A 452 -25.22 2.12 3.30
N PHE A 453 -25.01 1.31 4.32
CA PHE A 453 -25.95 0.97 5.37
C PHE A 453 -25.20 0.93 6.70
N ASP A 454 -25.62 1.73 7.67
CA ASP A 454 -25.03 1.78 8.99
C ASP A 454 -26.13 1.62 10.03
N LEU A 455 -25.94 0.75 11.01
CA LEU A 455 -26.82 0.61 12.17
C LEU A 455 -26.02 0.68 13.44
N SER A 456 -26.64 1.25 14.44
CA SER A 456 -26.19 1.27 15.81
C SER A 456 -27.39 1.33 16.74
N LYS A 457 -27.16 1.32 18.05
CA LYS A 457 -28.24 1.54 19.03
C LYS A 457 -28.94 2.89 18.84
N VAL A 458 -28.23 3.92 18.35
CA VAL A 458 -28.71 5.31 18.32
C VAL A 458 -28.88 5.86 16.92
N SER A 459 -28.54 5.11 15.87
CA SER A 459 -28.60 5.60 14.49
C SER A 459 -28.75 4.48 13.49
N THR A 460 -29.66 4.68 12.52
CA THR A 460 -29.79 3.86 11.31
C THR A 460 -29.67 4.77 10.09
N ASN A 461 -28.67 4.53 9.25
CA ASN A 461 -28.37 5.32 8.07
C ASN A 461 -28.37 4.46 6.80
N TYR A 462 -29.04 4.95 5.77
CA TYR A 462 -29.00 4.42 4.41
C TYR A 462 -28.52 5.54 3.50
N SER A 463 -27.53 5.26 2.65
CA SER A 463 -27.02 6.27 1.73
C SER A 463 -26.70 5.69 0.38
N PHE A 464 -26.99 6.46 -0.67
CA PHE A 464 -26.50 6.20 -2.01
C PHE A 464 -25.79 7.46 -2.51
N SER A 465 -24.62 7.30 -3.09
CA SER A 465 -23.85 8.40 -3.64
C SER A 465 -23.22 8.04 -4.98
N ILE A 466 -23.12 9.03 -5.86
CA ILE A 466 -22.36 9.00 -7.10
C ILE A 466 -21.41 10.19 -7.09
N ASN A 467 -20.16 9.97 -7.44
CA ASN A 467 -19.15 11.02 -7.52
C ASN A 467 -18.38 10.91 -8.83
N ASN A 468 -18.31 12.02 -9.55
CA ASN A 468 -17.43 12.21 -10.70
C ASN A 468 -16.29 13.15 -10.30
N PRO A 469 -15.07 12.67 -10.10
CA PRO A 469 -13.96 13.49 -9.64
C PRO A 469 -13.39 14.44 -10.70
N ARG A 470 -13.78 14.30 -11.98
CA ARG A 470 -13.23 15.03 -13.13
C ARG A 470 -14.33 15.18 -14.20
N VAL A 471 -15.33 16.00 -13.93
CA VAL A 471 -16.44 16.29 -14.84
C VAL A 471 -15.88 16.90 -16.12
N TRP A 472 -16.30 16.38 -17.28
CA TRP A 472 -15.75 16.76 -18.59
C TRP A 472 -14.21 16.73 -18.65
N ASP A 473 -13.58 15.84 -17.88
CA ASP A 473 -12.13 15.70 -17.78
C ASP A 473 -11.39 16.97 -17.33
N SER A 474 -12.11 17.87 -16.65
CA SER A 474 -11.60 19.10 -16.05
C SER A 474 -11.21 18.92 -14.58
N GLU A 475 -10.72 19.98 -13.93
CA GLU A 475 -10.42 20.03 -12.50
C GLU A 475 -11.67 20.07 -11.59
N TYR A 476 -12.87 20.09 -12.18
CA TYR A 476 -14.12 20.14 -11.44
C TYR A 476 -14.62 18.74 -11.07
N SER A 477 -15.07 18.58 -9.83
CA SER A 477 -15.75 17.40 -9.33
C SER A 477 -17.25 17.66 -9.20
N LEU A 478 -18.05 16.59 -9.29
CA LEU A 478 -19.48 16.59 -9.00
C LEU A 478 -19.82 15.38 -8.15
N GLY A 479 -20.28 15.61 -6.93
CA GLY A 479 -20.85 14.61 -6.05
C GLY A 479 -22.37 14.77 -5.97
N MET A 480 -23.09 13.66 -5.96
CA MET A 480 -24.51 13.60 -5.70
C MET A 480 -24.77 12.51 -4.65
N SER A 481 -25.64 12.79 -3.69
CA SER A 481 -26.04 11.80 -2.70
C SER A 481 -27.54 11.88 -2.39
N ILE A 482 -28.09 10.75 -2.01
CA ILE A 482 -29.39 10.62 -1.36
C ILE A 482 -29.21 9.78 -0.11
N TYR A 483 -29.90 10.14 0.97
CA TYR A 483 -29.76 9.45 2.24
C TYR A 483 -31.05 9.46 3.03
N LYS A 484 -31.20 8.45 3.88
CA LYS A 484 -32.21 8.38 4.93
C LYS A 484 -31.49 8.05 6.23
N ASN A 485 -31.58 8.96 7.19
CA ASN A 485 -30.98 8.79 8.51
C ASN A 485 -32.06 8.88 9.58
N GLU A 486 -32.02 7.95 10.52
CA GLU A 486 -32.83 7.94 11.72
C GLU A 486 -31.85 8.02 12.90
N TYR A 487 -32.02 8.99 13.80
CA TYR A 487 -31.15 9.18 14.96
C TYR A 487 -31.95 9.28 16.25
N GLU A 488 -31.63 8.46 17.24
CA GLU A 488 -32.25 8.45 18.56
C GLU A 488 -31.41 9.29 19.53
N TYR A 489 -31.86 10.51 19.79
CA TYR A 489 -31.33 11.34 20.86
C TYR A 489 -31.91 10.89 22.20
N SER A 490 -31.34 11.38 23.32
CA SER A 490 -31.85 11.02 24.65
C SER A 490 -33.29 11.46 24.92
N THR A 491 -33.85 12.34 24.09
CA THR A 491 -35.14 13.00 24.33
C THR A 491 -36.11 12.94 23.15
N TYR A 492 -35.64 12.64 21.94
CA TYR A 492 -36.45 12.56 20.73
C TYR A 492 -35.75 11.71 19.67
N LYS A 493 -36.51 11.30 18.67
CA LYS A 493 -36.01 10.61 17.48
C LYS A 493 -36.12 11.53 16.28
N HIS A 494 -35.07 11.58 15.46
CA HIS A 494 -34.97 12.47 14.31
C HIS A 494 -34.85 11.65 13.03
N ASN A 495 -35.87 11.72 12.18
CA ASN A 495 -35.95 11.06 10.90
C ASN A 495 -35.66 12.08 9.80
N THR A 496 -34.61 11.88 9.03
CA THR A 496 -34.22 12.77 7.92
C THR A 496 -34.18 11.97 6.62
N PHE A 497 -34.88 12.44 5.60
CA PHE A 497 -34.68 12.01 4.21
C PHE A 497 -34.15 13.19 3.41
N GLY A 498 -33.00 13.03 2.75
CA GLY A 498 -32.36 14.15 2.07
C GLY A 498 -31.57 13.75 0.84
N GLY A 499 -31.26 14.77 0.04
CA GLY A 499 -30.40 14.66 -1.13
C GLY A 499 -29.50 15.88 -1.25
N SER A 500 -28.32 15.69 -1.83
CA SER A 500 -27.38 16.78 -2.05
C SER A 500 -26.66 16.66 -3.39
N ALA A 501 -26.25 17.81 -3.92
CA ALA A 501 -25.35 17.94 -5.04
C ALA A 501 -24.20 18.88 -4.64
N ASN A 502 -22.96 18.48 -4.90
CA ASN A 502 -21.78 19.25 -4.58
C ASN A 502 -20.88 19.37 -5.80
N ILE A 503 -20.52 20.59 -6.18
CA ILE A 503 -19.50 20.86 -7.17
C ILE A 503 -18.26 21.29 -6.43
N GLY A 504 -17.10 20.73 -6.78
CA GLY A 504 -15.85 21.16 -6.19
C GLY A 504 -14.75 21.39 -7.21
N LYS A 505 -13.70 22.05 -6.76
CA LYS A 505 -12.50 22.30 -7.54
C LYS A 505 -11.28 22.25 -6.64
N GLN A 506 -10.26 21.51 -7.08
CA GLN A 506 -8.93 21.61 -6.50
C GLN A 506 -8.29 22.92 -6.97
N LEU A 507 -8.09 23.86 -6.05
CA LEU A 507 -7.54 25.18 -6.33
C LEU A 507 -6.01 25.18 -6.32
N THR A 508 -5.42 24.39 -5.41
CA THR A 508 -3.98 24.08 -5.35
C THR A 508 -3.80 22.63 -4.92
N ARG A 509 -2.55 22.14 -4.81
CA ARG A 509 -2.27 20.77 -4.36
C ARG A 509 -2.96 20.43 -3.02
N ASN A 510 -3.10 21.40 -2.13
CA ASN A 510 -3.62 21.21 -0.77
C ASN A 510 -4.93 21.96 -0.50
N LEU A 511 -5.38 22.87 -1.39
CA LEU A 511 -6.58 23.67 -1.22
C LEU A 511 -7.71 23.20 -2.15
N TYR A 512 -8.87 22.92 -1.57
CA TYR A 512 -10.07 22.51 -2.27
C TYR A 512 -11.24 23.44 -1.92
N GLY A 513 -11.96 23.89 -2.95
CA GLY A 513 -13.18 24.68 -2.80
C GLY A 513 -14.39 23.88 -3.23
N SER A 514 -15.53 24.11 -2.60
CA SER A 514 -16.79 23.45 -2.95
C SER A 514 -18.00 24.37 -2.83
N LEU A 515 -19.00 24.09 -3.66
CA LEU A 515 -20.33 24.67 -3.66
C LEU A 515 -21.34 23.52 -3.56
N GLY A 516 -22.12 23.49 -2.49
CA GLY A 516 -23.11 22.47 -2.23
C GLY A 516 -24.53 23.01 -2.23
N TYR A 517 -25.46 22.21 -2.72
CA TYR A 517 -26.89 22.35 -2.49
C TYR A 517 -27.41 21.08 -1.82
N SER A 518 -28.19 21.21 -0.75
CA SER A 518 -28.84 20.08 -0.08
C SER A 518 -30.30 20.39 0.23
N TYR A 519 -31.15 19.40 0.08
CA TYR A 519 -32.54 19.42 0.51
C TYR A 519 -32.79 18.25 1.45
N SER A 520 -33.53 18.48 2.54
CA SER A 520 -33.94 17.43 3.46
C SER A 520 -35.32 17.67 4.03
N GLU A 521 -36.11 16.62 4.14
CA GLU A 521 -37.33 16.55 4.93
C GLU A 521 -37.00 15.90 6.28
N ASN A 522 -37.43 16.54 7.35
CA ASN A 522 -37.16 16.12 8.72
C ASN A 522 -38.48 15.90 9.45
N ASP A 523 -38.54 14.81 10.22
CA ASP A 523 -39.66 14.41 11.05
C ASP A 523 -39.13 14.04 12.43
N ILE A 524 -39.67 14.68 13.46
CA ILE A 524 -39.26 14.51 14.84
C ILE A 524 -40.36 13.75 15.59
N ASP A 525 -40.00 12.56 16.06
CA ASP A 525 -40.85 11.77 16.95
C ASP A 525 -40.38 11.97 18.40
N ALA A 526 -41.15 12.73 19.16
CA ALA A 526 -40.92 12.94 20.59
C ALA A 526 -41.67 11.86 21.38
N ASN A 527 -40.95 10.84 21.86
CA ASN A 527 -41.49 9.71 22.63
C ASN A 527 -42.51 10.16 23.72
N GLU A 528 -43.80 9.87 23.52
CA GLU A 528 -44.88 10.18 24.49
C GLU A 528 -44.77 9.40 25.82
N THR A 529 -43.97 8.33 25.88
CA THR A 529 -43.86 7.44 27.06
C THR A 529 -42.97 7.96 28.20
N SER A 530 -42.29 9.10 28.03
CA SER A 530 -41.52 9.76 29.11
C SER A 530 -42.30 10.88 29.80
N THR A 531 -43.53 10.57 30.21
CA THR A 531 -44.37 11.42 31.06
C THR A 531 -43.82 11.46 32.50
N SER A 532 -42.94 12.44 32.78
CA SER A 532 -42.81 13.19 34.06
C SER A 532 -41.48 13.98 34.23
N ARG A 533 -40.50 13.88 33.31
CA ARG A 533 -39.25 14.68 33.40
C ARG A 533 -38.74 15.34 32.11
N ILE A 534 -39.28 15.03 30.92
CA ILE A 534 -38.64 15.37 29.62
C ILE A 534 -39.67 15.75 28.52
N SER A 535 -40.89 16.18 28.86
CA SER A 535 -41.94 16.45 27.85
C SER A 535 -41.90 17.84 27.19
N SER A 536 -40.78 18.57 27.25
CA SER A 536 -40.78 20.01 26.90
C SER A 536 -39.73 20.46 25.89
N VAL A 537 -38.98 19.58 25.21
CA VAL A 537 -37.89 20.02 24.31
C VAL A 537 -38.41 20.89 23.16
N PHE A 538 -39.52 20.50 22.52
CA PHE A 538 -40.07 21.18 21.34
C PHE A 538 -41.57 21.52 21.46
N SER A 539 -42.07 21.77 22.68
CA SER A 539 -43.51 21.78 23.01
C SER A 539 -44.40 22.79 22.27
N ASN A 540 -43.88 23.54 21.29
CA ASN A 540 -44.61 24.44 20.38
C ASN A 540 -43.93 24.57 18.99
N GLU A 541 -43.01 23.67 18.62
CA GLU A 541 -42.34 23.70 17.32
C GLU A 541 -43.03 22.75 16.33
N ASP A 542 -43.03 23.09 15.04
CA ASP A 542 -43.46 22.15 14.01
C ASP A 542 -42.43 21.02 13.95
N LEU A 543 -42.88 19.81 14.31
CA LEU A 543 -41.99 18.66 14.41
C LEU A 543 -41.61 18.11 13.02
N ASN A 544 -42.24 18.63 11.98
CA ASN A 544 -41.95 18.31 10.59
C ASN A 544 -41.51 19.58 9.85
N TYR A 545 -40.32 19.55 9.26
CA TYR A 545 -39.81 20.71 8.52
C TYR A 545 -38.93 20.29 7.34
N ALA A 546 -39.03 21.07 6.27
CA ALA A 546 -38.16 20.98 5.11
C ALA A 546 -37.00 22.00 5.24
N LYS A 547 -35.80 21.58 4.85
CA LYS A 547 -34.60 22.42 4.89
C LYS A 547 -33.88 22.36 3.55
N SER A 548 -33.78 23.51 2.87
CA SER A 548 -32.98 23.68 1.67
C SER A 548 -31.80 24.59 1.94
N THR A 549 -30.59 24.10 1.71
CA THR A 549 -29.34 24.78 2.08
C THR A 549 -28.42 24.92 0.88
N VAL A 550 -27.91 26.13 0.65
CA VAL A 550 -26.76 26.39 -0.23
C VAL A 550 -25.54 26.62 0.64
N SER A 551 -24.41 25.98 0.32
CA SER A 551 -23.18 26.10 1.10
C SER A 551 -21.95 26.32 0.23
N VAL A 552 -21.02 27.13 0.73
CA VAL A 552 -19.70 27.35 0.16
C VAL A 552 -18.67 26.86 1.16
N GLY A 553 -17.80 25.95 0.72
CA GLY A 553 -16.76 25.34 1.54
C GLY A 553 -15.36 25.62 0.99
N LEU A 554 -14.40 25.77 1.91
CA LEU A 554 -12.97 25.72 1.65
C LEU A 554 -12.33 24.72 2.61
N SER A 555 -11.46 23.86 2.10
CA SER A 555 -10.69 22.92 2.89
C SER A 555 -9.24 22.92 2.43
N TYR A 556 -8.32 23.04 3.37
CA TYR A 556 -6.88 22.94 3.16
C TYR A 556 -6.32 21.85 4.06
N ASP A 557 -5.50 20.96 3.49
CA ASP A 557 -4.84 19.89 4.22
C ASP A 557 -3.39 19.72 3.72
N SER A 558 -2.43 20.00 4.59
CA SER A 558 -1.00 19.82 4.32
C SER A 558 -0.35 18.77 5.21
N THR A 559 -1.15 17.88 5.81
CA THR A 559 -0.64 16.85 6.71
C THR A 559 0.15 15.77 5.96
N ASP A 560 1.17 15.23 6.64
CA ASP A 560 2.12 14.26 6.10
C ASP A 560 1.60 12.81 6.11
N ASP A 561 0.77 12.46 7.09
CA ASP A 561 0.14 11.14 7.21
C ASP A 561 -1.34 11.29 7.58
N PHE A 562 -2.20 10.46 6.98
CA PHE A 562 -3.64 10.52 7.20
C PHE A 562 -4.07 10.03 8.60
N PHE A 563 -3.37 9.05 9.17
CA PHE A 563 -3.71 8.41 10.44
C PHE A 563 -2.95 9.01 11.62
N VAL A 564 -1.66 9.29 11.44
CA VAL A 564 -0.80 9.88 12.47
C VAL A 564 -0.06 11.08 11.89
N PRO A 565 -0.76 12.20 11.62
CA PRO A 565 -0.08 13.41 11.19
C PRO A 565 0.97 13.85 12.21
N ARG A 566 2.22 13.99 11.77
CA ARG A 566 3.33 14.55 12.55
C ARG A 566 3.53 16.01 12.24
N GLU A 567 3.27 16.43 11.02
CA GLU A 567 3.51 17.79 10.56
C GLU A 567 2.34 18.34 9.74
N GLY A 568 2.28 19.66 9.64
CA GLY A 568 1.32 20.35 8.79
C GLY A 568 0.04 20.78 9.50
N ILE A 569 -0.88 21.32 8.71
CA ILE A 569 -2.13 21.90 9.20
C ILE A 569 -3.33 21.42 8.40
N ILE A 570 -4.47 21.38 9.07
CA ILE A 570 -5.79 21.19 8.48
C ILE A 570 -6.57 22.47 8.76
N LEU A 571 -7.14 23.06 7.71
CA LEU A 571 -8.05 24.20 7.80
C LEU A 571 -9.33 23.86 7.05
N GLY A 572 -10.47 24.18 7.63
CA GLY A 572 -11.78 24.01 7.01
C GLY A 572 -12.68 25.18 7.35
N GLY A 573 -13.35 25.75 6.36
CA GLY A 573 -14.35 26.78 6.52
C GLY A 573 -15.58 26.45 5.69
N ASN A 574 -16.77 26.62 6.25
CA ASN A 574 -18.01 26.45 5.51
C ASN A 574 -19.02 27.52 5.94
N ILE A 575 -19.64 28.15 4.95
CA ILE A 575 -20.73 29.08 5.10
C ILE A 575 -21.94 28.46 4.41
N ALA A 576 -23.03 28.29 5.14
CA ALA A 576 -24.26 27.71 4.65
C ALA A 576 -25.43 28.66 4.89
N TYR A 577 -26.33 28.79 3.92
CA TYR A 577 -27.58 29.51 4.03
C TYR A 577 -28.73 28.55 3.79
N SER A 578 -29.53 28.33 4.84
CA SER A 578 -30.82 27.64 4.77
C SER A 578 -31.91 28.70 4.59
N GLY A 579 -32.83 28.49 3.64
CA GLY A 579 -33.88 29.47 3.31
C GLY A 579 -34.04 29.77 1.83
N VAL A 580 -33.41 28.98 0.95
CA VAL A 580 -33.69 29.01 -0.51
C VAL A 580 -34.94 28.19 -0.87
N GLY A 581 -35.63 27.68 0.14
CA GLY A 581 -36.83 26.84 0.09
C GLY A 581 -36.97 26.02 1.40
N GLY A 582 -38.17 25.58 1.72
CA GLY A 582 -38.47 24.92 3.00
C GLY A 582 -38.79 25.92 4.13
N ASP A 583 -38.82 25.42 5.35
CA ASP A 583 -39.32 26.13 6.54
C ASP A 583 -38.18 26.79 7.35
N GLU A 584 -36.95 26.29 7.21
CA GLU A 584 -35.76 26.79 7.91
C GLU A 584 -35.14 28.02 7.21
N GLU A 585 -34.85 29.08 7.97
CA GLU A 585 -34.23 30.31 7.48
C GLU A 585 -33.11 30.79 8.42
N PHE A 586 -31.87 30.37 8.17
CA PHE A 586 -30.70 30.74 8.97
C PHE A 586 -29.38 30.66 8.18
N MET A 587 -28.35 31.35 8.69
CA MET A 587 -26.97 31.18 8.22
C MET A 587 -26.15 30.35 9.21
N ALA A 588 -25.40 29.36 8.73
CA ALA A 588 -24.46 28.61 9.53
C ALA A 588 -23.01 28.87 9.07
N TYR A 589 -22.16 29.21 10.02
CA TYR A 589 -20.73 29.38 9.84
C TYR A 589 -20.02 28.28 10.62
N SER A 590 -19.11 27.57 9.97
CA SER A 590 -18.28 26.58 10.66
C SER A 590 -16.81 26.73 10.27
N ALA A 591 -15.94 26.53 11.26
CA ALA A 591 -14.51 26.55 11.10
C ALA A 591 -13.87 25.35 11.81
N LYS A 592 -12.87 24.75 11.17
CA LYS A 592 -12.05 23.66 11.69
C LYS A 592 -10.59 24.05 11.50
N PHE A 593 -9.79 23.90 12.54
CA PHE A 593 -8.34 24.05 12.46
C PHE A 593 -7.67 22.89 13.21
N GLY A 594 -6.60 22.35 12.63
CA GLY A 594 -5.73 21.38 13.23
C GLY A 594 -4.29 21.75 12.90
N ALA A 595 -3.40 21.71 13.89
CA ALA A 595 -1.96 21.87 13.70
C ALA A 595 -1.23 20.72 14.38
N TYR A 596 -0.27 20.15 13.67
CA TYR A 596 0.49 18.98 14.09
C TYR A 596 1.98 19.33 14.05
N TYR A 597 2.69 19.03 15.12
CA TYR A 597 4.11 19.35 15.26
C TYR A 597 4.85 18.22 15.97
N GLY A 598 5.55 17.41 15.20
CA GLY A 598 6.50 16.40 15.63
C GLY A 598 7.83 17.03 15.98
N VAL A 599 8.48 16.57 17.06
CA VAL A 599 9.79 17.09 17.50
C VAL A 599 10.94 16.08 17.36
N GLU A 600 10.70 14.98 16.67
CA GLU A 600 11.66 13.88 16.49
C GLU A 600 13.01 14.35 15.96
N ASP A 601 13.03 15.20 14.93
CA ASP A 601 14.26 15.77 14.36
C ASP A 601 15.08 16.66 15.33
N TYR A 602 14.45 17.13 16.41
CA TYR A 602 15.08 18.03 17.39
C TYR A 602 15.55 17.31 18.65
N ILE A 603 14.81 16.30 19.11
CA ILE A 603 15.07 15.62 20.39
C ILE A 603 15.33 14.11 20.24
N ASN A 604 15.38 13.58 19.02
CA ASN A 604 15.53 12.15 18.71
C ASN A 604 14.51 11.26 19.44
N TYR A 605 13.30 11.79 19.64
CA TYR A 605 12.20 11.07 20.27
C TYR A 605 10.89 11.45 19.59
N ASP A 606 10.09 10.46 19.20
CA ASP A 606 8.80 10.64 18.54
C ASP A 606 7.76 11.20 19.52
N LEU A 607 7.75 12.51 19.67
CA LEU A 607 6.73 13.26 20.38
C LEU A 607 5.98 14.15 19.39
N ILE A 608 4.66 14.06 19.39
CA ILE A 608 3.79 14.87 18.52
C ILE A 608 2.88 15.73 19.38
N PHE A 609 3.00 17.05 19.21
CA PHE A 609 2.04 18.03 19.72
C PHE A 609 0.92 18.24 18.70
N ARG A 610 -0.32 18.30 19.18
CA ARG A 610 -1.51 18.51 18.36
C ARG A 610 -2.36 19.62 18.98
N TYR A 611 -2.78 20.57 18.15
CA TYR A 611 -3.80 21.55 18.53
C TYR A 611 -4.98 21.45 17.57
N LYS A 612 -6.20 21.36 18.10
CA LYS A 612 -7.42 21.26 17.31
C LYS A 612 -8.43 22.29 17.79
N LEU A 613 -9.04 23.00 16.85
CA LEU A 613 -10.12 23.95 17.07
C LEU A 613 -11.31 23.63 16.16
N ARG A 614 -12.52 23.70 16.72
CA ARG A 614 -13.77 23.66 15.97
C ARG A 614 -14.71 24.74 16.46
N ALA A 615 -15.21 25.56 15.56
CA ALA A 615 -16.16 26.61 15.86
C ALA A 615 -17.40 26.48 14.98
N LYS A 616 -18.57 26.76 15.54
CA LYS A 616 -19.86 26.85 14.83
C LYS A 616 -20.64 28.06 15.31
N TRP A 617 -21.28 28.75 14.38
CA TRP A 617 -22.20 29.84 14.67
C TRP A 617 -23.41 29.75 13.73
N LEU A 618 -24.59 29.61 14.33
CA LEU A 618 -25.89 29.68 13.69
C LEU A 618 -26.44 31.09 13.92
N GLN A 619 -26.75 31.78 12.84
CA GLN A 619 -27.39 33.08 12.84
C GLN A 619 -28.79 32.89 12.29
N ASP A 620 -29.78 32.93 13.19
CA ASP A 620 -31.19 32.95 12.82
C ASP A 620 -31.49 34.16 11.91
N LYS A 621 -32.20 33.90 10.81
CA LYS A 621 -32.64 34.91 9.83
C LYS A 621 -34.16 35.00 9.75
N GLY A 622 -34.88 34.05 10.32
CA GLY A 622 -36.32 34.00 10.30
C GLY A 622 -36.84 32.85 11.15
N HIS A 623 -36.31 31.64 10.94
CA HIS A 623 -36.70 30.47 11.70
C HIS A 623 -35.56 29.44 11.79
N ILE A 624 -35.37 28.88 12.98
CA ILE A 624 -34.47 27.74 13.21
C ILE A 624 -35.10 26.74 14.18
N SER A 625 -35.30 25.51 13.73
CA SER A 625 -35.85 24.45 14.58
C SER A 625 -34.85 23.99 15.64
N GLY A 626 -35.34 23.58 16.80
CA GLY A 626 -34.50 23.16 17.92
C GLY A 626 -33.50 22.02 17.62
N PRO A 627 -33.81 20.99 16.81
CA PRO A 627 -32.84 19.95 16.44
C PRO A 627 -31.65 20.44 15.60
N GLU A 628 -31.74 21.61 14.96
CA GLU A 628 -30.64 22.20 14.19
C GLU A 628 -29.60 22.87 15.10
N LYS A 629 -29.95 23.10 16.37
CA LYS A 629 -29.10 23.77 17.36
C LYS A 629 -27.95 22.88 17.84
N LEU A 630 -26.96 23.51 18.46
CA LEU A 630 -25.68 22.91 18.80
C LEU A 630 -25.67 22.29 20.19
N PHE A 631 -24.86 21.24 20.33
CA PHE A 631 -24.61 20.53 21.59
C PHE A 631 -23.14 20.09 21.65
N LEU A 632 -22.59 20.02 22.86
CA LEU A 632 -21.24 19.50 23.15
C LEU A 632 -21.29 18.30 24.11
N GLY A 633 -20.18 17.59 24.24
CA GLY A 633 -19.98 16.34 24.98
C GLY A 633 -19.51 15.17 24.11
N GLY A 634 -18.84 14.19 24.72
CA GLY A 634 -18.35 12.96 24.09
C GLY A 634 -16.96 13.06 23.44
N VAL A 635 -16.46 11.91 22.97
CA VAL A 635 -15.17 11.77 22.27
C VAL A 635 -14.93 12.72 21.09
N SER A 636 -16.01 13.21 20.49
CA SER A 636 -15.97 14.12 19.35
C SER A 636 -16.07 15.58 19.75
N SER A 637 -16.05 15.98 21.02
CA SER A 637 -16.01 17.40 21.42
C SER A 637 -15.23 17.62 22.72
N VAL A 638 -15.90 17.74 23.86
CA VAL A 638 -15.26 17.86 25.18
C VAL A 638 -15.33 16.49 25.86
N ARG A 639 -14.21 15.75 25.85
CA ARG A 639 -14.12 14.44 26.50
C ARG A 639 -14.30 14.57 28.01
N GLY A 640 -14.86 13.52 28.64
CA GLY A 640 -15.21 13.53 30.07
C GLY A 640 -16.69 13.82 30.34
N TYR A 641 -17.43 14.23 29.32
CA TYR A 641 -18.88 14.45 29.33
C TYR A 641 -19.55 13.49 28.36
N GLU A 642 -20.76 13.02 28.68
CA GLU A 642 -21.53 12.20 27.72
C GLU A 642 -21.87 13.02 26.46
N PRO A 643 -22.05 12.39 25.29
CA PRO A 643 -22.52 13.06 24.08
C PRO A 643 -23.80 13.88 24.33
N TYR A 644 -23.85 15.08 23.74
CA TYR A 644 -24.97 16.03 23.84
C TYR A 644 -25.33 16.52 25.26
N SER A 645 -24.46 16.29 26.25
CA SER A 645 -24.69 16.66 27.66
C SER A 645 -24.58 18.17 27.93
N ILE A 646 -23.77 18.88 27.15
CA ILE A 646 -23.44 20.29 27.36
C ILE A 646 -24.18 21.15 26.33
N ALA A 647 -25.23 21.84 26.76
CA ALA A 647 -25.96 22.84 25.96
C ALA A 647 -26.73 23.82 26.87
N PRO A 648 -27.06 25.02 26.36
CA PRO A 648 -28.01 25.92 27.00
C PRO A 648 -29.31 25.20 27.37
N SER A 649 -29.81 25.46 28.56
CA SER A 649 -30.99 24.80 29.08
C SER A 649 -31.72 25.64 30.11
N GLU A 650 -33.03 25.54 30.11
CA GLU A 650 -33.88 26.09 31.16
C GLU A 650 -34.08 25.06 32.27
N PHE A 651 -34.12 25.57 33.50
CA PHE A 651 -34.33 24.76 34.69
C PHE A 651 -35.75 25.01 35.22
N GLY A 652 -36.50 23.93 35.38
CA GLY A 652 -37.82 23.94 35.98
C GLY A 652 -37.89 23.03 37.20
N LYS A 653 -39.06 22.96 37.82
CA LYS A 653 -39.42 21.85 38.71
C LYS A 653 -40.60 21.10 38.10
N ASN A 654 -40.58 19.78 38.12
CA ASN A 654 -41.78 19.00 37.82
C ASN A 654 -42.77 19.07 38.99
N ASP A 655 -43.96 18.48 38.80
CA ASP A 655 -45.03 18.46 39.80
C ASP A 655 -44.60 17.80 41.13
N ASP A 656 -43.57 16.95 41.10
CA ASP A 656 -42.96 16.29 42.27
C ASP A 656 -41.86 17.15 42.95
N GLY A 657 -41.61 18.37 42.46
CA GLY A 657 -40.63 19.31 43.01
C GLY A 657 -39.18 19.03 42.59
N GLU A 658 -38.95 18.07 41.70
CA GLU A 658 -37.63 17.70 41.19
C GLU A 658 -37.17 18.66 40.10
N THR A 659 -35.89 19.01 40.11
CA THR A 659 -35.33 19.93 39.11
C THR A 659 -35.28 19.23 37.75
N THR A 660 -35.99 19.77 36.77
CA THR A 660 -35.97 19.30 35.38
C THR A 660 -35.14 20.23 34.50
N ARG A 661 -34.57 19.66 33.43
CA ARG A 661 -33.78 20.37 32.43
C ARG A 661 -34.51 20.31 31.10
N LYS A 662 -34.86 21.46 30.54
CA LYS A 662 -35.25 21.59 29.14
C LYS A 662 -34.04 22.06 28.34
N TYR A 663 -33.56 21.25 27.39
CA TYR A 663 -32.49 21.68 26.49
C TYR A 663 -33.04 22.71 25.51
N LEU A 664 -32.40 23.88 25.45
CA LEU A 664 -32.68 24.91 24.44
C LEU A 664 -31.81 24.76 23.20
N GLY A 665 -30.62 24.14 23.34
CA GLY A 665 -29.60 24.07 22.29
C GLY A 665 -28.82 25.38 22.16
N GLY A 666 -27.57 25.32 21.69
CA GLY A 666 -26.74 26.51 21.49
C GLY A 666 -26.78 27.01 20.04
N MET A 667 -26.58 28.30 19.83
CA MET A 667 -26.37 28.88 18.49
C MET A 667 -24.89 29.07 18.19
N LYS A 668 -24.05 29.18 19.21
CA LYS A 668 -22.62 29.47 19.09
C LYS A 668 -21.83 28.45 19.89
N SER A 669 -20.83 27.82 19.29
CA SER A 669 -19.92 26.93 20.02
C SER A 669 -18.48 27.00 19.52
N VAL A 670 -17.53 26.81 20.43
CA VAL A 670 -16.10 26.64 20.13
C VAL A 670 -15.55 25.53 21.02
N VAL A 671 -14.80 24.59 20.41
CA VAL A 671 -14.07 23.54 21.12
C VAL A 671 -12.60 23.63 20.75
N ASN A 672 -11.76 23.67 21.78
CA ASN A 672 -10.31 23.63 21.69
C ASN A 672 -9.79 22.35 22.33
N THR A 673 -8.78 21.75 21.71
CA THR A 673 -8.14 20.54 22.19
C THR A 673 -6.64 20.70 22.01
N VAL A 674 -5.87 20.51 23.08
CA VAL A 674 -4.41 20.40 23.05
C VAL A 674 -4.05 18.97 23.42
N GLU A 675 -3.20 18.32 22.62
CA GLU A 675 -2.74 16.95 22.85
C GLU A 675 -1.23 16.84 22.69
N ALA A 676 -0.63 15.93 23.44
CA ALA A 676 0.74 15.47 23.25
C ALA A 676 0.72 13.94 23.20
N SER A 677 1.33 13.33 22.19
CA SER A 677 1.32 11.86 22.05
C SER A 677 2.70 11.28 21.79
N ILE A 678 2.95 10.11 22.37
CA ILE A 678 4.18 9.33 22.26
C ILE A 678 3.85 7.94 21.67
N PRO A 679 4.75 7.30 20.89
CA PRO A 679 4.54 5.94 20.43
C PRO A 679 4.67 4.96 21.59
N LEU A 680 3.83 3.91 21.56
CA LEU A 680 4.01 2.71 22.37
C LEU A 680 4.52 1.54 21.53
N SER A 681 4.14 1.47 20.27
CA SER A 681 4.68 0.54 19.27
C SER A 681 4.56 1.17 17.90
N THR A 682 5.69 1.34 17.22
CA THR A 682 5.73 1.89 15.86
C THR A 682 5.15 0.89 14.86
N ALA A 683 5.48 -0.40 15.02
CA ALA A 683 4.96 -1.50 14.20
C ALA A 683 3.43 -1.60 14.26
N ALA A 684 2.86 -1.58 15.47
CA ALA A 684 1.41 -1.63 15.66
C ALA A 684 0.70 -0.27 15.52
N LYS A 685 1.44 0.80 15.18
CA LYS A 685 0.95 2.19 15.12
C LYS A 685 0.15 2.58 16.37
N MET A 686 0.67 2.20 17.54
CA MET A 686 0.04 2.47 18.83
C MET A 686 0.64 3.72 19.46
N ARG A 687 -0.20 4.62 19.97
CA ARG A 687 0.22 5.85 20.64
C ARG A 687 -0.56 6.09 21.93
N LEU A 688 0.13 6.61 22.93
CA LEU A 688 -0.48 7.17 24.13
C LEU A 688 -0.57 8.69 23.98
N ALA A 689 -1.76 9.24 24.01
CA ALA A 689 -2.01 10.68 23.91
C ALA A 689 -2.54 11.24 25.23
N PHE A 690 -1.94 12.33 25.69
CA PHE A 690 -2.42 13.14 26.80
C PHE A 690 -3.18 14.32 26.23
N PHE A 691 -4.38 14.60 26.72
CA PHE A 691 -5.21 15.67 26.15
C PHE A 691 -5.82 16.58 27.21
N ALA A 692 -6.07 17.82 26.80
CA ALA A 692 -6.92 18.78 27.49
C ALA A 692 -7.88 19.43 26.50
N ASP A 693 -9.17 19.30 26.76
CA ASP A 693 -10.26 19.86 26.00
C ASP A 693 -10.89 21.04 26.73
N TYR A 694 -11.29 22.06 25.98
CA TYR A 694 -11.99 23.23 26.47
C TYR A 694 -13.08 23.66 25.48
N GLY A 695 -14.34 23.56 25.91
CA GLY A 695 -15.51 23.89 25.12
C GLY A 695 -16.27 25.08 25.69
N MET A 696 -16.75 25.93 24.80
CA MET A 696 -17.67 27.03 25.06
C MET A 696 -18.92 26.86 24.18
N ILE A 697 -20.11 27.03 24.76
CA ILE A 697 -21.38 27.03 24.03
C ILE A 697 -22.36 28.04 24.64
N GLY A 698 -23.17 28.67 23.80
CA GLY A 698 -24.27 29.54 24.24
C GLY A 698 -25.27 29.87 23.14
N GLU A 699 -26.34 30.53 23.52
CA GLU A 699 -27.41 31.00 22.62
C GLU A 699 -27.04 32.37 22.03
N ASP A 700 -26.73 33.37 22.86
CA ASP A 700 -26.37 34.72 22.41
C ASP A 700 -24.85 34.92 22.34
N ASN A 701 -24.10 34.36 23.29
CA ASN A 701 -22.64 34.50 23.38
C ASN A 701 -21.96 33.14 23.42
N PHE A 702 -20.74 33.04 22.89
CA PHE A 702 -20.00 31.77 22.91
C PHE A 702 -19.78 31.23 24.33
N ASP A 703 -19.62 32.11 25.30
CA ASP A 703 -19.02 31.80 26.59
C ASP A 703 -20.04 31.68 27.75
N GLU A 704 -21.33 31.52 27.44
CA GLU A 704 -22.38 31.30 28.44
C GLU A 704 -22.14 30.02 29.26
N ILE A 705 -21.78 28.92 28.58
CA ILE A 705 -21.42 27.65 29.21
C ILE A 705 -20.00 27.29 28.80
N LYS A 706 -19.13 27.18 29.80
CA LYS A 706 -17.72 26.78 29.64
C LYS A 706 -17.50 25.45 30.33
N ARG A 707 -16.90 24.48 29.62
CA ARG A 707 -16.57 23.15 30.15
C ARG A 707 -15.17 22.74 29.74
N ALA A 708 -14.53 21.96 30.60
CA ALA A 708 -13.18 21.47 30.34
C ALA A 708 -13.10 19.99 30.69
N GLY A 709 -12.30 19.26 29.92
CA GLY A 709 -12.01 17.85 30.15
C GLY A 709 -10.51 17.60 29.99
N TYR A 710 -9.97 16.61 30.68
CA TYR A 710 -8.58 16.20 30.48
C TYR A 710 -8.43 14.71 30.74
N GLY A 711 -7.39 14.09 30.17
CA GLY A 711 -7.22 12.66 30.29
C GLY A 711 -6.11 12.08 29.44
N ILE A 712 -6.16 10.76 29.31
CA ILE A 712 -5.29 9.96 28.46
C ILE A 712 -6.12 9.17 27.43
N SER A 713 -5.55 8.98 26.25
CA SER A 713 -6.15 8.26 25.13
C SER A 713 -5.15 7.24 24.61
N LEU A 714 -5.55 5.98 24.50
CA LEU A 714 -4.77 4.96 23.79
C LEU A 714 -5.31 4.87 22.36
N GLU A 715 -4.51 5.31 21.40
CA GLU A 715 -4.81 5.27 19.97
C GLU A 715 -4.11 4.04 19.36
N TRP A 716 -4.86 3.13 18.76
CA TRP A 716 -4.32 1.91 18.13
C TRP A 716 -4.96 1.68 16.76
N TYR A 717 -4.16 1.70 15.70
CA TYR A 717 -4.61 1.35 14.36
C TYR A 717 -4.50 -0.16 14.12
N SER A 718 -5.47 -0.91 14.66
CA SER A 718 -5.52 -2.36 14.49
C SER A 718 -5.91 -2.76 13.07
N PRO A 719 -5.66 -4.01 12.65
CA PRO A 719 -6.17 -4.54 11.37
C PRO A 719 -7.69 -4.55 11.24
N MET A 720 -8.42 -4.45 12.35
CA MET A 720 -9.90 -4.34 12.37
C MET A 720 -10.37 -2.87 12.34
N GLY A 721 -9.45 -1.92 12.26
CA GLY A 721 -9.70 -0.48 12.22
C GLY A 721 -9.17 0.28 13.44
N PRO A 722 -9.31 1.62 13.44
CA PRO A 722 -8.87 2.45 14.56
C PRO A 722 -9.62 2.12 15.85
N ILE A 723 -8.88 1.87 16.91
CA ILE A 723 -9.34 1.76 18.28
C ILE A 723 -8.86 3.00 19.04
N ASN A 724 -9.76 3.61 19.79
CA ASN A 724 -9.43 4.72 20.69
C ASN A 724 -10.06 4.47 22.05
N LEU A 725 -9.24 4.25 23.07
CA LEU A 725 -9.67 4.12 24.45
C LEU A 725 -9.41 5.42 25.18
N VAL A 726 -10.45 6.09 25.65
CA VAL A 726 -10.39 7.42 26.25
C VAL A 726 -10.69 7.32 27.74
N PHE A 727 -9.73 7.70 28.56
CA PHE A 727 -9.88 7.81 30.01
C PHE A 727 -9.87 9.29 30.37
N ALA A 728 -11.05 9.85 30.62
CA ALA A 728 -11.26 11.29 30.75
C ALA A 728 -11.80 11.66 32.13
N ARG A 729 -11.54 12.91 32.55
CA ARG A 729 -12.15 13.51 33.72
C ARG A 729 -12.71 14.88 33.36
N ALA A 730 -14.01 15.06 33.59
CA ALA A 730 -14.66 16.36 33.53
C ALA A 730 -14.11 17.29 34.63
N LYS A 731 -13.84 18.54 34.27
CA LYS A 731 -13.42 19.62 35.17
C LYS A 731 -14.56 20.62 35.31
N ASN A 732 -15.09 20.73 36.52
CA ASN A 732 -16.23 21.58 36.88
C ASN A 732 -17.51 21.24 36.08
N PRO A 733 -18.05 20.02 36.19
CA PRO A 733 -19.36 19.72 35.61
C PRO A 733 -20.43 20.59 36.28
N GLY A 734 -21.39 21.06 35.49
CA GLY A 734 -22.61 21.68 35.99
C GLY A 734 -23.52 20.65 36.65
N VAL A 735 -24.54 21.14 37.37
CA VAL A 735 -25.42 20.31 38.23
C VAL A 735 -26.10 19.17 37.46
N LEU A 736 -26.48 19.39 36.20
CA LEU A 736 -27.19 18.43 35.36
C LEU A 736 -26.35 17.95 34.16
N ASP A 737 -25.04 18.18 34.18
CA ASP A 737 -24.16 17.62 33.17
C ASP A 737 -23.86 16.15 33.49
N ARG A 738 -24.13 15.29 32.51
CA ARG A 738 -23.76 13.87 32.55
C ARG A 738 -22.28 13.73 32.17
N THR A 739 -21.53 13.02 33.00
CA THR A 739 -20.08 12.82 32.84
C THR A 739 -19.77 11.38 32.48
N SER A 740 -18.81 11.17 31.58
CA SER A 740 -18.26 9.84 31.27
C SER A 740 -16.77 9.79 31.63
N LYS A 741 -16.37 8.78 32.41
CA LYS A 741 -14.95 8.60 32.80
C LYS A 741 -14.17 7.73 31.83
N PHE A 742 -14.87 6.89 31.09
CA PHE A 742 -14.31 5.97 30.12
C PHE A 742 -15.21 5.95 28.89
N GLU A 743 -14.63 6.28 27.75
CA GLU A 743 -15.27 6.15 26.45
C GLU A 743 -14.34 5.34 25.56
N PHE A 744 -14.91 4.56 24.65
CA PHE A 744 -14.11 3.90 23.63
C PHE A 744 -14.84 3.91 22.30
N THR A 745 -14.04 3.92 21.24
CA THR A 745 -14.51 3.75 19.87
C THR A 745 -13.63 2.71 19.19
N MET A 746 -14.24 1.68 18.62
CA MET A 746 -13.56 0.69 17.78
C MET A 746 -14.22 0.64 16.42
N GLY A 747 -13.41 0.68 15.37
CA GLY A 747 -13.85 0.57 13.98
C GLY A 747 -13.76 1.89 13.23
N ARG A 748 -14.41 1.97 12.08
CA ARG A 748 -14.35 3.13 11.19
C ARG A 748 -14.99 4.35 11.90
N LYS A 749 -14.17 5.36 12.24
CA LYS A 749 -14.68 6.69 12.65
C LYS A 749 -15.28 7.38 11.43
N PHE A 750 -16.47 7.96 11.58
CA PHE A 750 -17.10 8.85 10.59
C PHE A 750 -16.67 10.30 10.79
#